data_AF-A0A366C197-F1
#
_entry.id   AF-A0A366C197-F1
#
_cell.length_a   1.000
_cell.length_b   1.000
_cell.length_c   1.000
_cell.angle_alpha   90.00
_cell.angle_beta   90.00
_cell.angle_gamma   90.00
#
_symmetry.space_group_name_H-M   'P 1'
#
loop_
_entity.id
_entity.type
_entity.pdbx_description
1 polymer ?
#
loop_
_entity_poly.entity_id
_entity_poly.type
_entity_poly.pdbx_seq_one_letter_code
_entity_poly.pdbx_strand_id
1 'polypeptide(L)'
;MDRKGRGARVTFRNSKLVQAFDANSGLDSANPDFWRGDHRPGCIKPGGGSSGTIIQENIIAWGGMGPGWLNTYGPDGIPSKDDANGYLPNNSDPRLGLNGYAPPGPNLLTHPIYFDSFNRHILLRDNFVFGSGGSLIQLRGGAGMRNCAFAFGNQMWNVGQGDFNNYNDAMFEGQTTDGHRSLCQDAVATHAGYMDGPTAGNSMSQGVRVSSPLVSFDRVLVLHDLNPNDPNGAARLVSDWDGEVHARRDGFAHTDEQFAPGAYLAGFKGRERDLLSYWGDQIHNPNGLDLSNVSDATIFRWYDAQRGNAPDTTTDILDIYWWLRDLPQDEIKSTVDSFIAFMQAPIGIARRWRTAAAACSFVPDLAEDGCRWDNPDNWGRDLIPGSFAGDTVAINGHEVFFQDHTLTVAGLDLGAGGHLHAVNGRLDVAAAPTCTGSGAITVDETGQVWLAGYNGSATLSVRVLGGRFANTDAFAGPADIVVNSADDRKGRNEPKETCEFLCGHGAAVMTIKAGHVFEIVGGGPRVGFDGLGGAAAGLVVEDGGTLRFTAGGDGRVATLREFRSGANGTAGPDVVSSVTLAPGSTLEVDCRSIMAAGIYTLIDVDSLATTGATLTAINVPDGLTATFSAADGILTMVLS
;
A
#
# COMPACT_ATOMS: atom_id res chain seq x y z
N MET A 1 3.81 21.07 3.37
CA MET A 1 2.92 21.09 2.19
C MET A 1 3.71 20.67 0.96
N ASP A 2 3.08 20.00 -0.01
CA ASP A 2 3.66 19.73 -1.33
C ASP A 2 3.78 21.02 -2.15
N ARG A 3 4.48 20.96 -3.30
CA ARG A 3 4.66 22.11 -4.21
C ARG A 3 3.35 22.65 -4.81
N LYS A 4 2.19 22.02 -4.54
CA LYS A 4 0.86 22.47 -4.96
C LYS A 4 0.00 22.97 -3.78
N GLY A 5 0.59 23.16 -2.59
CA GLY A 5 -0.14 23.62 -1.41
C GLY A 5 -0.97 22.54 -0.71
N ARG A 6 -0.81 21.25 -1.07
CA ARG A 6 -1.53 20.12 -0.43
C ARG A 6 -0.73 19.60 0.76
N GLY A 7 -1.41 18.95 1.72
CA GLY A 7 -0.75 18.30 2.85
C GLY A 7 0.25 17.24 2.37
N ALA A 8 1.40 17.14 3.06
CA ALA A 8 2.41 16.14 2.76
C ALA A 8 1.83 14.73 2.93
N ARG A 9 2.34 13.74 2.18
CA ARG A 9 2.04 12.34 2.45
C ARG A 9 2.61 11.97 3.82
N VAL A 10 1.83 11.29 4.64
CA VAL A 10 2.25 10.86 5.99
C VAL A 10 2.23 9.34 6.08
N THR A 11 3.24 8.76 6.72
CA THR A 11 3.35 7.32 6.94
C THR A 11 3.65 7.03 8.40
N PHE A 12 2.84 6.18 9.01
CA PHE A 12 3.05 5.61 10.34
C PHE A 12 3.19 4.10 10.18
N ARG A 13 4.36 3.55 10.55
CA ARG A 13 4.62 2.13 10.43
C ARG A 13 5.29 1.56 11.68
N ASN A 14 4.92 0.34 12.06
CA ASN A 14 5.57 -0.42 13.12
C ASN A 14 5.70 0.37 14.43
N SER A 15 4.63 1.10 14.80
CA SER A 15 4.66 2.07 15.90
C SER A 15 3.62 1.74 16.96
N LYS A 16 3.94 2.12 18.20
CA LYS A 16 3.02 2.09 19.33
C LYS A 16 2.60 3.53 19.63
N LEU A 17 1.44 3.90 19.10
CA LEU A 17 0.88 5.24 19.18
C LEU A 17 -0.17 5.23 20.26
N VAL A 18 0.31 5.32 21.49
CA VAL A 18 -0.52 5.20 22.68
C VAL A 18 -0.55 6.55 23.38
N GLN A 19 -1.74 7.11 23.56
CA GLN A 19 -1.87 8.37 24.27
C GLN A 19 -1.65 8.14 25.77
N ALA A 20 -0.61 8.79 26.32
CA ALA A 20 -0.40 8.97 27.75
C ALA A 20 -0.57 10.45 28.08
N PHE A 21 -1.32 10.77 29.14
CA PHE A 21 -1.52 12.14 29.59
C PHE A 21 -0.30 12.58 30.40
N ASP A 22 0.25 13.76 30.10
CA ASP A 22 1.21 14.43 30.98
C ASP A 22 0.43 15.44 31.84
N ALA A 23 0.16 15.09 33.09
CA ALA A 23 -0.59 15.94 34.02
C ALA A 23 0.06 17.31 34.29
N ASN A 24 1.32 17.54 33.88
CA ASN A 24 2.06 18.76 34.23
C ASN A 24 2.12 19.82 33.12
N SER A 25 1.69 19.54 31.88
CA SER A 25 2.01 20.40 30.73
C SER A 25 0.84 21.08 30.00
N GLY A 26 -0.40 21.01 30.51
CA GLY A 26 -1.50 21.76 29.89
C GLY A 26 -2.76 21.98 30.72
N LEU A 27 -2.67 21.85 32.04
CA LEU A 27 -3.73 22.28 32.93
C LEU A 27 -3.86 23.82 32.91
N ASP A 28 -5.09 24.33 32.91
CA ASP A 28 -5.39 25.76 33.00
C ASP A 28 -4.98 26.26 34.39
N SER A 29 -4.05 27.21 34.42
CA SER A 29 -3.65 27.90 35.64
C SER A 29 -4.81 28.54 36.42
N ALA A 30 -5.91 28.91 35.74
CA ALA A 30 -7.10 29.49 36.36
C ALA A 30 -8.05 28.41 36.90
N ASN A 31 -7.92 27.17 36.44
CA ASN A 31 -8.72 26.06 36.89
C ASN A 31 -7.88 24.76 36.84
N PRO A 32 -7.14 24.46 37.92
CA PRO A 32 -6.06 23.45 37.93
C PRO A 32 -6.55 22.00 37.75
N ASP A 33 -7.86 21.79 37.66
CA ASP A 33 -8.46 20.49 37.34
C ASP A 33 -8.80 20.34 35.83
N PHE A 34 -8.47 21.32 34.97
CA PHE A 34 -8.95 21.42 33.59
C PHE A 34 -7.83 21.68 32.59
N TRP A 35 -7.96 21.26 31.33
CA TRP A 35 -7.03 21.60 30.23
C TRP A 35 -7.59 22.74 29.36
N ARG A 36 -6.73 23.61 28.82
CA ARG A 36 -7.16 24.80 28.03
C ARG A 36 -7.46 24.48 26.55
N GLY A 37 -8.66 24.87 26.06
CA GLY A 37 -9.02 25.03 24.63
C GLY A 37 -9.75 23.87 23.95
N ASP A 38 -10.07 24.03 22.65
CA ASP A 38 -10.74 23.05 21.74
C ASP A 38 -9.85 21.84 21.41
N HIS A 39 -9.10 21.34 22.39
CA HIS A 39 -8.16 20.28 22.16
C HIS A 39 -8.93 18.97 22.01
N ARG A 40 -9.18 18.57 20.75
CA ARG A 40 -9.55 17.19 20.42
C ARG A 40 -8.26 16.39 20.58
N PRO A 41 -8.07 15.55 21.60
CA PRO A 41 -6.87 14.74 21.69
C PRO A 41 -6.99 13.59 20.67
N GLY A 42 -5.86 13.01 20.22
CA GLY A 42 -5.82 11.91 19.28
C GLY A 42 -4.41 11.50 18.92
N CYS A 43 -4.21 10.22 18.61
CA CYS A 43 -2.90 9.66 18.33
C CYS A 43 -2.43 10.02 16.92
N ILE A 44 -3.35 10.02 15.95
CA ILE A 44 -3.06 10.37 14.56
C ILE A 44 -4.09 11.41 14.06
N LYS A 45 -3.59 12.61 13.76
CA LYS A 45 -4.34 13.72 13.17
C LYS A 45 -3.53 14.37 12.06
N PRO A 46 -3.60 13.86 10.82
CA PRO A 46 -2.84 14.40 9.69
C PRO A 46 -3.31 15.80 9.26
N GLY A 47 -4.38 16.32 9.87
CA GLY A 47 -5.04 17.56 9.48
C GLY A 47 -5.94 17.37 8.26
N GLY A 48 -6.46 18.47 7.73
CA GLY A 48 -7.18 18.50 6.47
C GLY A 48 -6.21 18.52 5.27
N GLY A 49 -6.55 17.78 4.21
CA GLY A 49 -5.91 17.93 2.90
C GLY A 49 -4.62 17.15 2.70
N SER A 50 -4.38 16.10 3.49
CA SER A 50 -3.30 15.14 3.21
C SER A 50 -3.52 14.49 1.85
N SER A 51 -2.47 14.49 1.03
CA SER A 51 -2.46 13.87 -0.32
C SER A 51 -2.27 12.34 -0.30
N GLY A 52 -2.04 11.76 0.88
CA GLY A 52 -1.96 10.34 1.13
C GLY A 52 -1.59 10.03 2.58
N THR A 53 -2.26 9.06 3.20
CA THR A 53 -1.91 8.62 4.55
C THR A 53 -1.80 7.11 4.59
N ILE A 54 -0.63 6.59 4.99
CA ILE A 54 -0.40 5.15 5.19
C ILE A 54 -0.24 4.91 6.69
N ILE A 55 -1.07 4.03 7.24
CA ILE A 55 -1.03 3.61 8.64
C ILE A 55 -0.94 2.08 8.62
N GLN A 56 0.23 1.54 8.94
CA GLN A 56 0.51 0.11 8.82
C GLN A 56 1.19 -0.50 10.04
N GLU A 57 0.77 -1.67 10.51
CA GLU A 57 1.45 -2.42 11.59
C GLU A 57 1.59 -1.61 12.88
N ASN A 58 0.51 -0.98 13.34
CA ASN A 58 0.55 -0.17 14.56
C ASN A 58 -0.39 -0.68 15.64
N ILE A 59 -0.01 -0.46 16.89
CA ILE A 59 -0.94 -0.39 18.02
C ILE A 59 -1.29 1.07 18.22
N ILE A 60 -2.56 1.42 18.02
CA ILE A 60 -3.06 2.78 18.13
C ILE A 60 -4.12 2.77 19.21
N ALA A 61 -3.74 3.23 20.39
CA ALA A 61 -4.55 3.00 21.57
C ALA A 61 -4.76 4.27 22.37
N TRP A 62 -6.00 4.46 22.78
CA TRP A 62 -6.38 5.49 23.73
C TRP A 62 -6.62 4.82 25.08
N GLY A 63 -5.69 5.03 26.02
CA GLY A 63 -5.60 4.22 27.23
C GLY A 63 -6.52 4.57 28.39
N GLY A 64 -6.98 5.80 28.45
CA GLY A 64 -7.98 6.23 29.42
C GLY A 64 -8.92 7.11 28.64
N MET A 65 -10.23 7.01 28.85
CA MET A 65 -11.22 7.71 28.03
C MET A 65 -10.87 9.24 27.87
N GLY A 66 -11.49 9.97 26.93
CA GLY A 66 -11.21 11.41 26.76
C GLY A 66 -12.19 12.36 27.47
N PRO A 67 -11.90 13.66 27.57
CA PRO A 67 -12.48 14.56 28.59
C PRO A 67 -14.01 14.68 28.51
N GLY A 68 -14.69 14.98 29.62
CA GLY A 68 -16.14 15.23 29.63
C GLY A 68 -16.48 16.65 29.16
N TRP A 69 -17.66 16.81 28.54
CA TRP A 69 -18.21 18.12 28.21
C TRP A 69 -18.73 18.77 29.48
N LEU A 70 -18.21 19.94 29.85
CA LEU A 70 -18.68 20.67 31.03
C LEU A 70 -19.52 21.84 30.58
N ASN A 71 -20.78 21.82 30.99
CA ASN A 71 -21.66 22.95 30.86
C ASN A 71 -21.28 23.97 31.94
N THR A 72 -20.23 24.77 31.72
CA THR A 72 -19.98 25.91 32.61
C THR A 72 -21.03 26.96 32.32
N TYR A 73 -21.91 27.22 33.29
CA TYR A 73 -22.72 28.42 33.24
C TYR A 73 -21.78 29.62 33.42
N GLY A 74 -21.87 30.61 32.54
CA GLY A 74 -21.19 31.88 32.71
C GLY A 74 -21.64 32.58 34.01
N PRO A 75 -20.98 33.69 34.39
CA PRO A 75 -21.36 34.49 35.57
C PRO A 75 -22.81 34.99 35.56
N ASP A 76 -23.46 34.92 34.40
CA ASP A 76 -24.85 35.30 34.11
C ASP A 76 -25.85 34.13 34.22
N GLY A 77 -25.40 32.91 34.54
CA GLY A 77 -26.26 31.74 34.64
C GLY A 77 -26.73 31.20 33.28
N ILE A 78 -26.08 31.58 32.17
CA ILE A 78 -26.30 31.05 30.83
C ILE A 78 -25.18 30.04 30.51
N PRO A 79 -25.47 28.86 29.92
CA PRO A 79 -24.44 27.97 29.40
C PRO A 79 -23.42 28.76 28.56
N SER A 80 -22.18 28.89 29.02
CA SER A 80 -21.14 29.47 28.19
C SER A 80 -20.90 28.51 27.04
N LYS A 81 -21.05 28.99 25.80
CA LYS A 81 -20.69 28.25 24.57
C LYS A 81 -19.19 27.99 24.43
N ASP A 82 -18.41 28.25 25.46
CA ASP A 82 -17.00 27.93 25.50
C ASP A 82 -16.92 26.41 25.65
N ASP A 83 -16.47 25.71 24.61
CA ASP A 83 -16.32 24.24 24.51
C ASP A 83 -15.25 23.71 25.51
N ALA A 84 -15.47 23.94 26.80
CA ALA A 84 -14.58 23.57 27.88
C ALA A 84 -14.71 22.07 28.18
N ASN A 85 -13.70 21.30 27.77
CA ASN A 85 -13.58 19.88 28.06
C ASN A 85 -12.73 19.68 29.34
N GLY A 86 -13.20 18.90 30.30
CA GLY A 86 -12.52 18.68 31.58
C GLY A 86 -12.59 17.25 32.10
N TYR A 87 -11.68 16.90 33.01
CA TYR A 87 -11.66 15.59 33.68
C TYR A 87 -12.21 15.75 35.11
N LEU A 88 -13.19 14.93 35.49
CA LEU A 88 -13.74 14.93 36.85
C LEU A 88 -12.91 14.04 37.78
N PRO A 89 -12.68 14.39 39.06
CA PRO A 89 -12.03 13.51 40.04
C PRO A 89 -12.80 12.20 40.35
N ASN A 90 -12.20 11.02 40.15
CA ASN A 90 -12.65 9.68 40.61
C ASN A 90 -11.50 8.62 40.50
N ASN A 91 -11.73 7.37 40.95
CA ASN A 91 -10.76 6.25 40.91
C ASN A 91 -10.49 5.74 39.47
N SER A 92 -9.56 6.37 38.74
CA SER A 92 -8.95 5.76 37.55
C SER A 92 -8.01 4.61 37.88
N ASP A 93 -7.71 3.79 36.87
CA ASP A 93 -6.61 2.84 36.96
C ASP A 93 -5.31 3.59 37.27
N PRO A 94 -4.62 3.29 38.40
CA PRO A 94 -3.42 4.01 38.81
C PRO A 94 -2.28 3.91 37.79
N ARG A 95 -2.28 2.89 36.91
CA ARG A 95 -1.31 2.72 35.83
C ARG A 95 -1.40 3.84 34.78
N LEU A 96 -2.52 4.58 34.70
CA LEU A 96 -2.71 5.73 33.81
C LEU A 96 -1.99 7.00 34.30
N GLY A 97 -1.48 7.03 35.54
CA GLY A 97 -0.82 8.21 36.10
C GLY A 97 -1.78 9.38 36.41
N LEU A 98 -3.09 9.11 36.42
CA LEU A 98 -4.14 10.11 36.59
C LEU A 98 -4.56 10.35 38.06
N ASN A 99 -3.81 9.85 39.05
CA ASN A 99 -3.92 10.10 40.50
C ASN A 99 -5.23 10.76 41.01
N GLY A 100 -6.36 10.06 40.92
CA GLY A 100 -7.65 10.53 41.44
C GLY A 100 -8.54 11.28 40.44
N TYR A 101 -8.22 11.31 39.15
CA TYR A 101 -9.08 11.77 38.05
C TYR A 101 -9.73 10.59 37.32
N ALA A 102 -11.01 10.71 36.96
CA ALA A 102 -11.82 9.65 36.36
C ALA A 102 -11.24 9.17 35.02
N PRO A 103 -11.41 7.88 34.68
CA PRO A 103 -11.43 7.46 33.29
C PRO A 103 -12.76 8.02 32.73
N PRO A 104 -12.72 8.96 31.80
CA PRO A 104 -13.91 9.77 31.50
C PRO A 104 -15.03 9.05 30.72
N GLY A 105 -16.20 9.67 30.72
CA GLY A 105 -17.39 9.09 30.12
C GLY A 105 -17.37 9.08 28.58
N PRO A 106 -18.44 8.58 27.97
CA PRO A 106 -18.68 8.68 26.52
C PRO A 106 -18.52 10.14 26.01
N ASN A 107 -17.81 10.31 24.88
CA ASN A 107 -17.53 11.61 24.24
C ASN A 107 -17.34 11.47 22.72
N LEU A 108 -18.21 12.13 21.94
CA LEU A 108 -18.21 12.15 20.47
C LEU A 108 -16.91 12.69 19.83
N LEU A 109 -16.14 13.53 20.54
CA LEU A 109 -14.96 14.23 20.01
C LEU A 109 -13.64 13.50 20.22
N THR A 110 -13.67 12.33 20.86
CA THR A 110 -12.48 11.52 21.12
C THR A 110 -12.27 10.51 20.01
N HIS A 111 -11.06 10.51 19.44
CA HIS A 111 -10.70 9.66 18.31
C HIS A 111 -9.20 9.32 18.37
N PRO A 112 -8.82 8.04 18.49
CA PRO A 112 -7.46 7.57 18.24
C PRO A 112 -6.94 8.05 16.89
N ILE A 113 -7.77 7.94 15.85
CA ILE A 113 -7.45 8.35 14.49
C ILE A 113 -8.57 9.25 13.96
N TYR A 114 -8.23 10.48 13.57
CA TYR A 114 -9.20 11.41 13.01
C TYR A 114 -8.74 11.92 11.65
N PHE A 115 -9.56 11.67 10.62
CA PHE A 115 -9.42 12.27 9.30
C PHE A 115 -10.54 13.30 9.08
N ASP A 116 -10.14 14.47 8.58
CA ASP A 116 -11.08 15.44 8.03
C ASP A 116 -11.63 14.98 6.66
N SER A 117 -12.71 15.59 6.20
CA SER A 117 -13.54 15.15 5.05
C SER A 117 -12.80 15.12 3.71
N PHE A 118 -11.75 15.93 3.53
CA PHE A 118 -11.05 16.11 2.27
C PHE A 118 -9.66 15.43 2.21
N ASN A 119 -9.42 14.45 3.09
CA ASN A 119 -8.23 13.58 3.01
C ASN A 119 -8.34 12.59 1.86
N ARG A 120 -7.22 12.30 1.19
CA ARG A 120 -7.18 11.40 0.03
C ARG A 120 -6.22 10.25 0.26
N HIS A 121 -6.48 9.13 -0.42
CA HIS A 121 -5.60 7.95 -0.47
C HIS A 121 -5.20 7.47 0.93
N ILE A 122 -6.19 7.04 1.70
CA ILE A 122 -5.98 6.48 3.04
C ILE A 122 -5.79 4.96 2.89
N LEU A 123 -4.64 4.46 3.34
CA LEU A 123 -4.33 3.03 3.44
C LEU A 123 -4.16 2.67 4.92
N LEU A 124 -5.03 1.78 5.41
CA LEU A 124 -4.92 1.17 6.74
C LEU A 124 -4.65 -0.32 6.59
N ARG A 125 -3.52 -0.80 7.13
CA ARG A 125 -3.14 -2.22 7.07
C ARG A 125 -2.60 -2.73 8.41
N ASP A 126 -3.03 -3.91 8.85
CA ASP A 126 -2.40 -4.61 9.98
C ASP A 126 -2.36 -3.79 11.30
N ASN A 127 -3.41 -3.00 11.60
CA ASN A 127 -3.45 -2.17 12.81
C ASN A 127 -4.37 -2.75 13.88
N PHE A 128 -4.01 -2.55 15.14
CA PHE A 128 -4.92 -2.70 16.27
C PHE A 128 -5.30 -1.30 16.78
N VAL A 129 -6.58 -0.94 16.68
CA VAL A 129 -7.11 0.32 17.19
C VAL A 129 -7.98 0.05 18.43
N PHE A 130 -7.64 0.67 19.54
CA PHE A 130 -8.23 0.36 20.84
C PHE A 130 -8.62 1.62 21.60
N GLY A 131 -9.82 1.65 22.17
CA GLY A 131 -10.23 2.70 23.11
C GLY A 131 -10.72 3.98 22.44
N SER A 132 -11.98 4.36 22.67
CA SER A 132 -12.46 5.73 22.44
C SER A 132 -13.84 5.95 23.05
N GLY A 133 -14.07 7.12 23.68
CA GLY A 133 -15.42 7.56 24.05
C GLY A 133 -16.30 7.93 22.85
N GLY A 134 -15.71 8.09 21.67
CA GLY A 134 -16.36 8.44 20.40
C GLY A 134 -16.10 7.40 19.32
N SER A 135 -15.68 7.83 18.12
CA SER A 135 -15.29 6.90 17.04
C SER A 135 -13.83 6.47 17.18
N LEU A 136 -13.48 5.20 16.97
CA LEU A 136 -12.06 4.79 16.92
C LEU A 136 -11.36 5.39 15.69
N ILE A 137 -12.07 5.41 14.56
CA ILE A 137 -11.61 6.05 13.33
C ILE A 137 -12.76 6.59 12.51
N GLN A 138 -12.50 7.67 11.77
CA GLN A 138 -13.41 8.15 10.75
C GLN A 138 -12.78 8.19 9.37
N LEU A 139 -13.20 7.30 8.46
CA LEU A 139 -12.68 7.16 7.10
C LEU A 139 -13.48 8.08 6.17
N ARG A 140 -13.44 9.39 6.44
CA ARG A 140 -14.36 10.36 5.82
C ARG A 140 -14.13 10.56 4.32
N GLY A 141 -12.89 10.50 3.84
CA GLY A 141 -12.56 10.65 2.41
C GLY A 141 -12.49 9.34 1.63
N GLY A 142 -12.93 8.23 2.24
CA GLY A 142 -12.75 6.88 1.74
C GLY A 142 -11.35 6.30 1.99
N ALA A 143 -11.26 4.96 2.06
CA ALA A 143 -10.02 4.26 2.41
C ALA A 143 -9.96 2.82 1.91
N GLY A 144 -8.75 2.31 1.71
CA GLY A 144 -8.46 0.88 1.69
C GLY A 144 -8.03 0.42 3.09
N MET A 145 -8.88 -0.35 3.76
CA MET A 145 -8.64 -0.92 5.08
C MET A 145 -8.51 -2.44 4.98
N ARG A 146 -7.38 -3.00 5.44
CA ARG A 146 -7.13 -4.44 5.49
C ARG A 146 -6.56 -4.88 6.83
N ASN A 147 -6.92 -6.08 7.28
CA ASN A 147 -6.34 -6.71 8.47
C ASN A 147 -6.36 -5.78 9.69
N CYS A 148 -7.50 -5.17 10.01
CA CYS A 148 -7.57 -4.21 11.11
C CYS A 148 -8.45 -4.73 12.24
N ALA A 149 -7.92 -4.67 13.46
CA ALA A 149 -8.62 -5.01 14.68
C ALA A 149 -9.11 -3.73 15.37
N PHE A 150 -10.36 -3.73 15.80
CA PHE A 150 -11.01 -2.63 16.50
C PHE A 150 -11.66 -3.16 17.78
N ALA A 151 -11.34 -2.54 18.91
CA ALA A 151 -11.94 -2.89 20.17
C ALA A 151 -12.19 -1.68 21.07
N PHE A 152 -13.20 -1.80 21.94
CA PHE A 152 -13.47 -0.84 23.00
C PHE A 152 -13.71 0.60 22.48
N GLY A 153 -14.82 0.81 21.77
CA GLY A 153 -15.21 2.14 21.27
C GLY A 153 -16.71 2.28 21.04
N ASN A 154 -17.28 3.50 21.15
CA ASN A 154 -18.71 3.72 20.95
C ASN A 154 -19.11 3.62 19.46
N GLN A 155 -18.28 4.16 18.57
CA GLN A 155 -18.33 3.85 17.14
C GLN A 155 -16.99 3.22 16.73
N MET A 156 -17.04 2.08 16.05
CA MET A 156 -15.83 1.37 15.63
C MET A 156 -15.18 2.12 14.47
N TRP A 157 -15.91 2.25 13.37
CA TRP A 157 -15.51 3.14 12.29
C TRP A 157 -16.72 3.65 11.53
N ASN A 158 -16.53 4.74 10.81
CA ASN A 158 -17.45 5.13 9.76
C ASN A 158 -16.74 5.28 8.42
N VAL A 159 -17.46 5.00 7.34
CA VAL A 159 -17.03 5.31 5.97
C VAL A 159 -17.87 6.47 5.47
N GLY A 160 -17.28 7.67 5.51
CA GLY A 160 -17.96 8.91 5.21
C GLY A 160 -17.95 9.26 3.72
N GLN A 161 -18.83 10.19 3.34
CA GLN A 161 -19.03 10.59 1.94
C GLN A 161 -17.96 11.49 1.34
N GLY A 162 -17.05 12.01 2.17
CA GLY A 162 -15.99 12.92 1.74
C GLY A 162 -16.53 14.16 1.03
N ASP A 163 -16.99 15.16 1.79
CA ASP A 163 -17.19 16.48 1.19
C ASP A 163 -15.83 17.18 1.09
N PHE A 164 -15.30 17.32 -0.14
CA PHE A 164 -14.03 18.00 -0.37
C PHE A 164 -14.08 19.51 -0.08
N ASN A 165 -15.27 20.07 0.20
CA ASN A 165 -15.47 21.51 0.30
C ASN A 165 -16.22 21.91 1.59
N ASN A 166 -15.76 21.43 2.75
CA ASN A 166 -16.35 21.75 4.07
C ASN A 166 -16.42 23.26 4.43
N TYR A 167 -15.80 24.16 3.65
CA TYR A 167 -15.66 25.59 3.99
C TYR A 167 -15.94 26.58 2.84
N ASN A 168 -16.41 26.13 1.67
CA ASN A 168 -16.79 26.99 0.54
C ASN A 168 -18.01 26.42 -0.20
N ASP A 169 -18.78 27.27 -0.87
CA ASP A 169 -19.85 26.86 -1.79
C ASP A 169 -19.33 25.77 -2.74
N ALA A 170 -20.13 24.70 -2.92
CA ALA A 170 -19.79 23.55 -3.75
C ALA A 170 -19.18 24.01 -5.08
N MET A 171 -17.90 23.67 -5.32
CA MET A 171 -17.18 24.07 -6.53
C MET A 171 -17.78 23.45 -7.80
N PHE A 172 -18.66 22.45 -7.64
CA PHE A 172 -19.44 21.82 -8.69
C PHE A 172 -20.93 21.82 -8.28
N GLU A 173 -21.72 22.71 -8.89
CA GLU A 173 -23.19 22.67 -8.77
C GLU A 173 -23.69 21.26 -9.16
N GLY A 174 -24.27 20.54 -8.19
CA GLY A 174 -24.90 19.24 -8.40
C GLY A 174 -24.09 18.00 -8.00
N GLN A 175 -22.90 18.13 -7.41
CA GLN A 175 -22.13 17.00 -6.87
C GLN A 175 -22.03 17.10 -5.34
N THR A 176 -22.89 16.36 -4.62
CA THR A 176 -22.90 16.33 -3.15
C THR A 176 -22.24 15.08 -2.55
N THR A 177 -21.57 14.26 -3.35
CA THR A 177 -20.82 13.07 -2.87
C THR A 177 -19.60 12.79 -3.75
N ASP A 178 -18.41 13.15 -3.26
CA ASP A 178 -17.12 12.83 -3.90
C ASP A 178 -16.43 11.62 -3.25
N GLY A 179 -17.17 10.86 -2.43
CA GLY A 179 -16.65 9.74 -1.65
C GLY A 179 -15.89 8.74 -2.49
N HIS A 180 -14.62 8.52 -2.14
CA HIS A 180 -13.80 7.54 -2.84
C HIS A 180 -14.36 6.13 -2.59
N ARG A 181 -14.30 5.30 -3.64
CA ARG A 181 -14.51 3.85 -3.50
C ARG A 181 -13.64 3.33 -2.36
N SER A 182 -14.26 2.61 -1.44
CA SER A 182 -13.60 2.15 -0.22
C SER A 182 -13.67 0.63 -0.09
N LEU A 183 -12.67 0.07 0.57
CA LEU A 183 -12.58 -1.35 0.85
C LEU A 183 -12.36 -1.55 2.35
N CYS A 184 -13.15 -2.43 2.97
CA CYS A 184 -12.92 -2.95 4.30
C CYS A 184 -12.79 -4.47 4.17
N GLN A 185 -11.58 -5.00 4.35
CA GLN A 185 -11.28 -6.42 4.24
C GLN A 185 -10.61 -6.92 5.52
N ASP A 186 -11.00 -8.10 6.01
CA ASP A 186 -10.42 -8.68 7.23
C ASP A 186 -10.41 -7.70 8.41
N ALA A 187 -11.55 -7.02 8.61
CA ALA A 187 -11.73 -6.04 9.66
C ALA A 187 -12.65 -6.60 10.74
N VAL A 188 -12.18 -6.59 11.99
CA VAL A 188 -12.94 -7.11 13.12
C VAL A 188 -13.17 -6.00 14.13
N ALA A 189 -14.43 -5.77 14.47
CA ALA A 189 -14.90 -4.93 15.56
C ALA A 189 -15.48 -5.80 16.67
N THR A 190 -15.05 -5.59 17.92
CA THR A 190 -15.63 -6.25 19.09
C THR A 190 -15.72 -5.27 20.26
N HIS A 191 -16.60 -5.53 21.23
CA HIS A 191 -16.75 -4.68 22.42
C HIS A 191 -17.05 -3.22 22.03
N ALA A 192 -17.96 -3.08 21.06
CA ALA A 192 -18.46 -1.80 20.58
C ALA A 192 -19.66 -1.34 21.41
N GLY A 193 -19.77 -0.03 21.62
CA GLY A 193 -20.91 0.57 22.32
C GLY A 193 -20.88 0.43 23.84
N TYR A 194 -19.72 0.19 24.46
CA TYR A 194 -19.62 -0.11 25.89
C TYR A 194 -19.82 1.12 26.82
N MET A 195 -19.52 2.34 26.37
CA MET A 195 -19.47 3.52 27.26
C MET A 195 -20.79 4.28 27.28
N ASP A 196 -21.35 4.46 28.47
CA ASP A 196 -22.61 5.16 28.75
C ASP A 196 -22.41 6.18 29.88
N GLY A 197 -23.21 7.26 29.89
CA GLY A 197 -23.16 8.23 30.98
C GLY A 197 -23.71 9.64 30.69
N PRO A 198 -23.71 10.51 31.73
CA PRO A 198 -24.36 11.83 31.77
C PRO A 198 -24.07 12.86 30.68
N THR A 199 -23.02 12.63 29.90
CA THR A 199 -22.53 13.60 28.93
C THR A 199 -22.28 12.93 27.59
N ALA A 200 -22.88 11.76 27.36
CA ALA A 200 -22.74 10.94 26.15
C ALA A 200 -23.28 11.59 24.88
N GLY A 201 -23.77 12.84 24.95
CA GLY A 201 -24.46 13.59 23.89
C GLY A 201 -24.07 13.11 22.49
N ASN A 202 -25.01 12.45 21.81
CA ASN A 202 -24.87 11.95 20.44
C ASN A 202 -23.72 10.97 20.14
N SER A 203 -22.89 10.55 21.10
CA SER A 203 -21.90 9.47 20.96
C SER A 203 -22.57 8.09 20.94
N MET A 204 -23.58 7.98 20.08
CA MET A 204 -24.43 6.81 19.91
C MET A 204 -23.56 5.58 19.63
N SER A 205 -23.85 4.49 20.35
CA SER A 205 -23.32 3.16 20.06
C SER A 205 -23.77 2.77 18.65
N GLN A 206 -22.86 2.84 17.67
CA GLN A 206 -23.19 2.77 16.22
C GLN A 206 -22.47 1.68 15.45
N GLY A 207 -21.68 0.83 16.14
CA GLY A 207 -20.84 -0.19 15.50
C GLY A 207 -20.10 0.35 14.27
N VAL A 208 -20.54 -0.06 13.08
CA VAL A 208 -20.07 0.45 11.78
C VAL A 208 -21.15 1.25 11.06
N ARG A 209 -20.82 2.50 10.70
CA ARG A 209 -21.71 3.37 9.90
C ARG A 209 -21.20 3.56 8.48
N VAL A 210 -22.08 3.40 7.50
CA VAL A 210 -21.78 3.54 6.07
C VAL A 210 -22.62 4.67 5.47
N SER A 211 -21.94 5.71 5.00
CA SER A 211 -22.58 6.83 4.29
C SER A 211 -22.02 7.02 2.87
N SER A 212 -20.87 6.44 2.58
CA SER A 212 -20.26 6.49 1.24
C SER A 212 -20.89 5.48 0.28
N PRO A 213 -21.08 5.83 -1.01
CA PRO A 213 -21.37 4.84 -2.05
C PRO A 213 -20.18 3.88 -2.26
N LEU A 214 -20.47 2.71 -2.83
CA LEU A 214 -19.51 1.73 -3.36
C LEU A 214 -18.45 1.22 -2.35
N VAL A 215 -18.81 1.14 -1.07
CA VAL A 215 -17.95 0.53 -0.04
C VAL A 215 -18.06 -0.99 -0.10
N SER A 216 -16.95 -1.66 -0.35
CA SER A 216 -16.90 -3.13 -0.36
C SER A 216 -16.47 -3.67 1.00
N PHE A 217 -17.21 -4.65 1.51
CA PHE A 217 -16.93 -5.39 2.74
C PHE A 217 -16.58 -6.83 2.40
N ASP A 218 -15.45 -7.31 2.90
CA ASP A 218 -14.98 -8.69 2.73
C ASP A 218 -14.43 -9.27 4.03
N ARG A 219 -15.04 -10.33 4.57
CA ARG A 219 -14.68 -10.92 5.88
C ARG A 219 -14.64 -9.88 6.99
N VAL A 220 -15.72 -9.10 7.08
CA VAL A 220 -15.89 -8.07 8.11
C VAL A 220 -16.82 -8.57 9.19
N LEU A 221 -16.37 -8.42 10.43
CA LEU A 221 -17.07 -8.92 11.59
C LEU A 221 -17.32 -7.77 12.57
N VAL A 222 -18.58 -7.57 12.95
CA VAL A 222 -18.97 -6.60 13.99
C VAL A 222 -19.71 -7.33 15.09
N LEU A 223 -19.07 -7.42 16.26
CA LEU A 223 -19.58 -8.12 17.43
C LEU A 223 -19.86 -7.13 18.56
N HIS A 224 -21.01 -7.30 19.20
CA HIS A 224 -21.37 -6.54 20.39
C HIS A 224 -20.61 -7.00 21.65
N ASP A 225 -20.72 -6.22 22.72
CA ASP A 225 -20.05 -6.39 24.03
C ASP A 225 -20.57 -7.55 24.90
N LEU A 226 -21.44 -8.43 24.36
CA LEU A 226 -22.15 -9.39 25.21
C LEU A 226 -21.13 -10.37 25.83
N ASN A 227 -20.96 -10.21 27.14
CA ASN A 227 -20.32 -11.18 27.99
C ASN A 227 -21.13 -12.48 27.90
N PRO A 228 -20.59 -13.59 27.37
CA PRO A 228 -21.30 -14.87 27.27
C PRO A 228 -21.72 -15.43 28.64
N ASN A 229 -21.20 -14.87 29.73
CA ASN A 229 -21.47 -15.29 31.11
C ASN A 229 -22.39 -14.33 31.90
N ASP A 230 -22.95 -13.27 31.29
CA ASP A 230 -23.84 -12.32 31.98
C ASP A 230 -25.30 -12.40 31.46
N PRO A 231 -26.22 -13.05 32.20
CA PRO A 231 -27.64 -13.10 31.83
C PRO A 231 -28.34 -11.73 31.86
N ASN A 232 -27.72 -10.68 32.40
CA ASN A 232 -28.24 -9.31 32.38
C ASN A 232 -27.71 -8.49 31.19
N GLY A 233 -26.87 -9.07 30.31
CA GLY A 233 -26.21 -8.35 29.22
C GLY A 233 -27.18 -7.67 28.23
N ALA A 234 -28.42 -8.15 28.12
CA ALA A 234 -29.46 -7.52 27.29
C ALA A 234 -29.85 -6.11 27.80
N ALA A 235 -29.77 -5.84 29.11
CA ALA A 235 -30.07 -4.53 29.69
C ALA A 235 -29.02 -3.47 29.32
N ARG A 236 -27.82 -3.90 28.89
CA ARG A 236 -26.79 -2.98 28.38
C ARG A 236 -27.14 -2.43 27.01
N LEU A 237 -28.08 -3.00 26.25
CA LEU A 237 -28.49 -2.52 24.92
C LEU A 237 -29.32 -1.21 24.95
N VAL A 238 -29.53 -0.62 26.12
CA VAL A 238 -30.38 0.55 26.35
C VAL A 238 -29.64 1.58 27.22
N SER A 239 -29.67 2.85 26.83
CA SER A 239 -29.28 4.01 27.66
C SER A 239 -30.53 4.85 27.95
N ASP A 240 -30.76 5.27 29.18
CA ASP A 240 -31.98 5.96 29.66
C ASP A 240 -31.75 7.43 30.06
N TRP A 241 -30.69 8.04 29.53
CA TRP A 241 -30.08 9.28 30.01
C TRP A 241 -30.99 10.52 30.14
N ASP A 242 -32.01 10.70 29.29
CA ASP A 242 -32.91 11.86 29.34
C ASP A 242 -34.25 11.56 30.05
N GLY A 243 -34.52 10.28 30.34
CA GLY A 243 -35.90 9.77 30.41
C GLY A 243 -36.41 9.29 29.05
N GLU A 244 -35.64 9.53 27.98
CA GLU A 244 -35.72 8.82 26.71
C GLU A 244 -34.81 7.58 26.70
N VAL A 245 -35.42 6.43 26.38
CA VAL A 245 -34.73 5.17 26.12
C VAL A 245 -34.04 5.27 24.75
N HIS A 246 -32.76 5.60 24.73
CA HIS A 246 -31.92 5.46 23.56
C HIS A 246 -31.47 4.00 23.45
N ALA A 247 -32.16 3.21 22.62
CA ALA A 247 -31.63 1.92 22.20
C ALA A 247 -30.23 2.13 21.60
N ARG A 248 -29.24 1.33 22.00
CA ARG A 248 -27.97 1.25 21.27
C ARG A 248 -28.32 0.90 19.82
N ARG A 249 -27.99 1.79 18.88
CA ARG A 249 -28.48 1.70 17.49
C ARG A 249 -27.44 1.08 16.58
N ASP A 250 -27.79 -0.04 15.99
CA ASP A 250 -27.27 -0.51 14.71
C ASP A 250 -25.79 -0.91 14.71
N GLY A 251 -25.50 -2.20 14.94
CA GLY A 251 -24.15 -2.74 14.84
C GLY A 251 -23.52 -2.56 13.44
N PHE A 252 -24.33 -2.55 12.39
CA PHE A 252 -23.92 -2.22 11.03
C PHE A 252 -25.08 -1.55 10.31
N ALA A 253 -24.90 -0.30 9.85
CA ALA A 253 -25.96 0.43 9.15
C ALA A 253 -25.45 1.28 7.99
N HIS A 254 -26.18 1.19 6.89
CA HIS A 254 -26.19 2.22 5.85
C HIS A 254 -27.10 3.37 6.30
N THR A 255 -26.74 4.62 6.02
CA THR A 255 -27.59 5.76 6.40
C THR A 255 -28.89 5.80 5.61
N ASP A 256 -30.01 5.67 6.31
CA ASP A 256 -31.35 5.57 5.72
C ASP A 256 -31.69 6.74 4.79
N GLU A 257 -31.32 7.97 5.13
CA GLU A 257 -31.62 9.15 4.27
C GLU A 257 -31.00 9.02 2.86
N GLN A 258 -29.99 8.18 2.71
CA GLN A 258 -29.18 8.07 1.51
C GLN A 258 -29.42 6.74 0.79
N PHE A 259 -29.66 5.65 1.52
CA PHE A 259 -29.73 4.28 0.99
C PHE A 259 -31.13 3.64 1.06
N ALA A 260 -32.13 4.28 1.66
CA ALA A 260 -33.50 3.77 1.65
C ALA A 260 -34.07 3.68 0.21
N PRO A 261 -35.08 2.83 -0.05
CA PRO A 261 -35.73 2.77 -1.35
C PRO A 261 -36.19 4.15 -1.85
N GLY A 262 -35.70 4.56 -3.03
CA GLY A 262 -35.98 5.88 -3.61
C GLY A 262 -35.00 6.99 -3.22
N ALA A 263 -34.07 6.74 -2.30
CA ALA A 263 -32.98 7.65 -1.99
C ALA A 263 -31.87 7.62 -3.05
N TYR A 264 -31.05 8.67 -3.10
CA TYR A 264 -30.09 8.91 -4.18
C TYR A 264 -28.92 7.90 -4.23
N LEU A 265 -28.62 7.20 -3.12
CA LEU A 265 -27.62 6.11 -3.07
C LEU A 265 -28.23 4.70 -3.01
N ALA A 266 -29.55 4.53 -3.17
CA ALA A 266 -30.22 3.24 -3.03
C ALA A 266 -29.61 2.12 -3.91
N GLY A 267 -29.13 2.46 -5.11
CA GLY A 267 -28.48 1.55 -6.05
C GLY A 267 -26.95 1.46 -5.94
N PHE A 268 -26.33 2.15 -4.98
CA PHE A 268 -24.89 2.32 -4.88
C PHE A 268 -24.27 1.62 -3.67
N LYS A 269 -24.96 0.63 -3.09
CA LYS A 269 -24.35 -0.28 -2.11
C LYS A 269 -23.20 -1.03 -2.76
N GLY A 270 -22.05 -1.10 -2.08
CA GLY A 270 -20.93 -1.90 -2.57
C GLY A 270 -21.13 -3.40 -2.32
N ARG A 271 -20.10 -4.19 -2.63
CA ARG A 271 -20.12 -5.64 -2.45
C ARG A 271 -20.05 -5.99 -0.97
N GLU A 272 -20.93 -6.88 -0.49
CA GLU A 272 -20.86 -7.45 0.86
C GLU A 272 -20.56 -8.96 0.73
N ARG A 273 -19.40 -9.40 1.24
CA ARG A 273 -18.91 -10.79 1.17
C ARG A 273 -18.42 -11.22 2.54
N ASP A 274 -18.96 -12.32 3.06
CA ASP A 274 -18.62 -12.86 4.38
C ASP A 274 -18.70 -11.77 5.47
N LEU A 275 -19.73 -10.92 5.37
CA LEU A 275 -20.03 -9.86 6.33
C LEU A 275 -20.96 -10.41 7.42
N LEU A 276 -20.61 -10.20 8.69
CA LEU A 276 -21.48 -10.47 9.81
C LEU A 276 -21.50 -9.27 10.76
N SER A 277 -22.71 -8.81 11.10
CA SER A 277 -22.97 -8.01 12.29
C SER A 277 -23.83 -8.85 13.23
N TYR A 278 -23.30 -9.17 14.41
CA TYR A 278 -24.01 -9.86 15.47
C TYR A 278 -24.10 -8.94 16.68
N TRP A 279 -25.24 -8.25 16.80
CA TRP A 279 -25.43 -7.12 17.69
C TRP A 279 -26.68 -7.28 18.58
N GLY A 280 -26.59 -8.15 19.58
CA GLY A 280 -27.75 -8.53 20.39
C GLY A 280 -28.82 -9.16 19.51
N ASP A 281 -30.03 -8.59 19.52
CA ASP A 281 -31.15 -9.05 18.69
C ASP A 281 -31.02 -8.64 17.20
N GLN A 282 -30.09 -7.75 16.86
CA GLN A 282 -29.85 -7.32 15.49
C GLN A 282 -28.78 -8.20 14.84
N ILE A 283 -29.16 -8.91 13.78
CA ILE A 283 -28.25 -9.77 13.02
C ILE A 283 -28.28 -9.36 11.54
N HIS A 284 -27.14 -8.89 11.02
CA HIS A 284 -26.91 -8.73 9.58
C HIS A 284 -25.99 -9.84 9.11
N ASN A 285 -26.53 -10.83 8.42
CA ASN A 285 -25.81 -12.01 7.94
C ASN A 285 -26.22 -12.33 6.49
N PRO A 286 -25.87 -11.47 5.53
CA PRO A 286 -26.29 -11.62 4.13
C PRO A 286 -25.83 -12.92 3.47
N ASN A 287 -24.77 -13.55 4.00
CA ASN A 287 -24.21 -14.79 3.47
C ASN A 287 -24.67 -16.06 4.21
N GLY A 288 -25.48 -15.95 5.26
CA GLY A 288 -25.99 -17.12 6.00
C GLY A 288 -24.90 -17.90 6.74
N LEU A 289 -23.91 -17.21 7.30
CA LEU A 289 -22.82 -17.78 8.10
C LEU A 289 -23.36 -18.52 9.33
N ASP A 290 -22.66 -19.59 9.75
CA ASP A 290 -23.01 -20.35 10.96
C ASP A 290 -22.69 -19.54 12.22
N LEU A 291 -23.70 -19.36 13.07
CA LEU A 291 -23.61 -18.58 14.30
C LEU A 291 -23.49 -19.46 15.54
N SER A 292 -23.46 -20.80 15.39
CA SER A 292 -23.46 -21.77 16.50
C SER A 292 -22.38 -21.49 17.56
N ASN A 293 -21.22 -20.98 17.13
CA ASN A 293 -20.09 -20.68 18.00
C ASN A 293 -19.74 -19.18 18.04
N VAL A 294 -20.62 -18.28 17.61
CA VAL A 294 -20.32 -16.83 17.56
C VAL A 294 -19.93 -16.25 18.93
N SER A 295 -20.44 -16.84 20.02
CA SER A 295 -20.13 -16.44 21.40
C SER A 295 -18.69 -16.77 21.83
N ASP A 296 -17.96 -17.58 21.06
CA ASP A 296 -16.55 -17.88 21.32
C ASP A 296 -15.62 -16.75 20.82
N ALA A 297 -16.11 -15.91 19.91
CA ALA A 297 -15.37 -14.79 19.33
C ALA A 297 -15.41 -13.54 20.24
N THR A 298 -14.68 -13.58 21.37
CA THR A 298 -14.56 -12.42 22.28
C THR A 298 -13.12 -12.03 22.55
N ILE A 299 -12.88 -10.74 22.83
CA ILE A 299 -11.52 -10.24 23.09
C ILE A 299 -10.94 -10.84 24.37
N PHE A 300 -11.79 -11.10 25.37
CA PHE A 300 -11.40 -11.74 26.62
C PHE A 300 -10.92 -13.16 26.40
N ARG A 301 -11.67 -13.97 25.64
CA ARG A 301 -11.27 -15.34 25.31
C ARG A 301 -10.03 -15.40 24.43
N TRP A 302 -9.92 -14.46 23.47
CA TRP A 302 -8.70 -14.33 22.67
C TRP A 302 -7.50 -14.03 23.57
N TYR A 303 -7.61 -13.04 24.45
CA TYR A 303 -6.53 -12.66 25.37
C TYR A 303 -6.17 -13.79 26.33
N ASP A 304 -7.15 -14.49 26.89
CA ASP A 304 -6.91 -15.69 27.71
C ASP A 304 -6.13 -16.75 26.92
N ALA A 305 -6.51 -17.02 25.67
CA ALA A 305 -5.80 -17.95 24.81
C ALA A 305 -4.35 -17.52 24.52
N GLN A 306 -4.09 -16.22 24.29
CA GLN A 306 -2.73 -15.69 24.11
C GLN A 306 -1.86 -15.87 25.36
N ARG A 307 -2.49 -15.90 26.54
CA ARG A 307 -1.81 -16.04 27.84
C ARG A 307 -1.72 -17.48 28.33
N GLY A 308 -2.34 -18.43 27.60
CA GLY A 308 -2.47 -19.83 28.04
C GLY A 308 -3.39 -20.00 29.25
N ASN A 309 -4.27 -19.02 29.51
CA ASN A 309 -5.26 -19.08 30.56
C ASN A 309 -6.46 -19.94 30.13
N ALA A 310 -7.25 -20.40 31.10
CA ALA A 310 -8.55 -20.97 30.81
C ALA A 310 -9.47 -19.89 30.20
N PRO A 311 -10.38 -20.25 29.27
CA PRO A 311 -11.34 -19.30 28.72
C PRO A 311 -12.15 -18.59 29.80
N ASP A 312 -12.45 -17.31 29.59
CA ASP A 312 -13.29 -16.46 30.44
C ASP A 312 -12.73 -16.20 31.85
N THR A 313 -11.40 -16.15 31.98
CA THR A 313 -10.73 -15.83 33.25
C THR A 313 -10.24 -14.39 33.33
N THR A 314 -10.19 -13.67 32.21
CA THR A 314 -9.91 -12.22 32.21
C THR A 314 -11.13 -11.42 32.63
N THR A 315 -10.97 -10.55 33.63
CA THR A 315 -12.05 -9.74 34.19
C THR A 315 -12.02 -8.27 33.78
N ASP A 316 -10.91 -7.76 33.25
CA ASP A 316 -10.72 -6.33 32.97
C ASP A 316 -10.19 -6.06 31.55
N ILE A 317 -10.89 -5.19 30.82
CA ILE A 317 -10.53 -4.71 29.49
C ILE A 317 -9.23 -3.88 29.50
N LEU A 318 -8.88 -3.26 30.64
CA LEU A 318 -7.64 -2.51 30.80
C LEU A 318 -6.40 -3.41 30.85
N ASP A 319 -6.51 -4.65 31.32
CA ASP A 319 -5.37 -5.59 31.28
C ASP A 319 -4.98 -5.93 29.83
N ILE A 320 -5.96 -6.02 28.93
CA ILE A 320 -5.72 -6.18 27.49
C ILE A 320 -5.05 -4.94 26.92
N TYR A 321 -5.54 -3.74 27.27
CA TYR A 321 -4.92 -2.48 26.83
C TYR A 321 -3.44 -2.39 27.23
N TRP A 322 -3.12 -2.68 28.48
CA TRP A 322 -1.74 -2.61 28.97
C TRP A 322 -0.85 -3.63 28.29
N TRP A 323 -1.34 -4.85 28.07
CA TRP A 323 -0.61 -5.86 27.33
C TRP A 323 -0.35 -5.42 25.88
N LEU A 324 -1.35 -4.87 25.18
CA LEU A 324 -1.17 -4.33 23.81
C LEU A 324 -0.19 -3.15 23.76
N ARG A 325 -0.22 -2.25 24.76
CA ARG A 325 0.75 -1.14 24.87
C ARG A 325 2.17 -1.65 25.06
N ASP A 326 2.34 -2.68 25.88
CA ASP A 326 3.65 -3.19 26.26
C ASP A 326 4.20 -4.24 25.28
N LEU A 327 3.38 -4.67 24.31
CA LEU A 327 3.74 -5.58 23.23
C LEU A 327 5.04 -5.16 22.53
N PRO A 328 5.97 -6.09 22.24
CA PRO A 328 7.11 -5.85 21.35
C PRO A 328 6.64 -5.37 19.97
N GLN A 329 7.40 -4.47 19.34
CA GLN A 329 7.04 -3.89 18.04
C GLN A 329 6.96 -4.96 16.94
N ASP A 330 7.90 -5.89 16.92
CA ASP A 330 7.97 -7.02 15.99
C ASP A 330 6.80 -8.02 16.14
N GLU A 331 6.10 -8.00 17.27
CA GLU A 331 4.93 -8.85 17.52
C GLU A 331 3.60 -8.20 17.14
N ILE A 332 3.58 -6.92 16.75
CA ILE A 332 2.32 -6.18 16.44
C ILE A 332 1.54 -6.90 15.34
N LYS A 333 2.21 -7.23 14.22
CA LYS A 333 1.55 -7.86 13.08
C LYS A 333 0.98 -9.23 13.44
N SER A 334 1.77 -10.10 14.07
CA SER A 334 1.31 -11.44 14.46
C SER A 334 0.17 -11.37 15.47
N THR A 335 0.18 -10.38 16.36
CA THR A 335 -0.91 -10.16 17.33
C THR A 335 -2.20 -9.76 16.63
N VAL A 336 -2.16 -8.81 15.69
CA VAL A 336 -3.32 -8.40 14.88
C VAL A 336 -3.87 -9.58 14.05
N ASP A 337 -3.00 -10.33 13.38
CA ASP A 337 -3.40 -11.51 12.62
C ASP A 337 -4.02 -12.59 13.52
N SER A 338 -3.47 -12.82 14.71
CA SER A 338 -4.02 -13.79 15.68
C SER A 338 -5.41 -13.40 16.18
N PHE A 339 -5.63 -12.10 16.44
CA PHE A 339 -6.91 -11.57 16.88
C PHE A 339 -7.98 -11.78 15.80
N ILE A 340 -7.67 -11.37 14.57
CA ILE A 340 -8.60 -11.50 13.44
C ILE A 340 -8.92 -12.97 13.18
N ALA A 341 -7.90 -13.83 13.15
CA ALA A 341 -8.09 -15.26 12.95
C ALA A 341 -8.94 -15.89 14.07
N PHE A 342 -8.66 -15.56 15.33
CA PHE A 342 -9.43 -16.06 16.48
C PHE A 342 -10.90 -15.65 16.39
N MET A 343 -11.18 -14.40 16.03
CA MET A 343 -12.54 -13.88 15.96
C MET A 343 -13.33 -14.42 14.76
N GLN A 344 -12.66 -14.63 13.63
CA GLN A 344 -13.29 -15.13 12.41
C GLN A 344 -13.47 -16.66 12.42
N ALA A 345 -12.65 -17.41 13.18
CA ALA A 345 -12.65 -18.87 13.17
C ALA A 345 -13.99 -19.51 13.59
N PRO A 346 -14.68 -19.07 14.66
CA PRO A 346 -15.95 -19.67 15.09
C PRO A 346 -17.08 -19.57 14.06
N ILE A 347 -16.98 -18.60 13.14
CA ILE A 347 -18.00 -18.29 12.12
C ILE A 347 -17.58 -18.84 10.74
N GLY A 348 -16.37 -19.43 10.64
CA GLY A 348 -15.89 -20.08 9.42
C GLY A 348 -15.40 -19.14 8.31
N ILE A 349 -15.18 -17.85 8.63
CA ILE A 349 -14.73 -16.82 7.66
C ILE A 349 -13.26 -16.46 7.79
N ALA A 350 -12.50 -17.18 8.63
CA ALA A 350 -11.08 -16.91 8.84
C ALA A 350 -10.28 -17.03 7.53
N ARG A 351 -9.27 -16.16 7.38
CA ARG A 351 -8.31 -16.22 6.27
C ARG A 351 -7.74 -17.63 6.13
N ARG A 352 -7.66 -18.13 4.90
CA ARG A 352 -7.07 -19.43 4.59
C ARG A 352 -5.81 -19.21 3.81
N TRP A 353 -4.74 -18.88 4.53
CA TRP A 353 -3.43 -18.77 3.91
C TRP A 353 -3.04 -20.13 3.34
N ARG A 354 -2.75 -20.15 2.05
CA ARG A 354 -2.03 -21.27 1.46
C ARG A 354 -0.69 -21.41 2.19
N THR A 355 -0.31 -22.65 2.47
CA THR A 355 0.93 -23.00 3.18
C THR A 355 2.03 -23.49 2.24
N ALA A 356 1.78 -23.43 0.93
CA ALA A 356 2.69 -23.86 -0.11
C ALA A 356 2.52 -23.00 -1.37
N ALA A 357 3.50 -23.13 -2.26
CA ALA A 357 3.47 -22.53 -3.59
C ALA A 357 2.25 -23.00 -4.40
N ALA A 358 1.74 -22.12 -5.27
CA ALA A 358 0.59 -22.41 -6.12
C ALA A 358 0.68 -21.71 -7.47
N ALA A 359 -0.19 -22.11 -8.39
CA ALA A 359 -0.46 -21.31 -9.59
C ALA A 359 -1.38 -20.14 -9.21
N CYS A 360 -0.92 -18.92 -9.49
CA CYS A 360 -1.65 -17.68 -9.26
C CYS A 360 -2.09 -17.10 -10.59
N SER A 361 -3.38 -16.83 -10.72
CA SER A 361 -3.99 -16.28 -11.94
C SER A 361 -4.57 -14.91 -11.64
N PHE A 362 -4.19 -13.91 -12.42
CA PHE A 362 -4.63 -12.54 -12.25
C PHE A 362 -6.06 -12.38 -12.77
N VAL A 363 -6.93 -11.86 -11.92
CA VAL A 363 -8.30 -11.47 -12.26
C VAL A 363 -8.54 -10.09 -11.64
N PRO A 364 -8.67 -9.02 -12.45
CA PRO A 364 -8.88 -7.67 -11.92
C PRO A 364 -10.05 -7.60 -10.93
N ASP A 365 -9.77 -7.21 -9.68
CA ASP A 365 -10.77 -6.84 -8.70
C ASP A 365 -10.97 -5.33 -8.71
N LEU A 366 -12.17 -4.92 -9.12
CA LEU A 366 -12.50 -3.51 -9.25
C LEU A 366 -12.80 -2.85 -7.90
N ALA A 367 -12.95 -3.59 -6.80
CA ALA A 367 -13.39 -3.02 -5.53
C ALA A 367 -12.35 -2.11 -4.88
N GLU A 368 -11.06 -2.35 -5.15
CA GLU A 368 -9.97 -1.43 -4.85
C GLU A 368 -9.33 -0.93 -6.16
N ASP A 369 -8.27 -1.61 -6.61
CA ASP A 369 -7.51 -1.25 -7.80
C ASP A 369 -7.10 -2.54 -8.53
N GLY A 370 -7.78 -2.77 -9.64
CA GLY A 370 -7.73 -4.01 -10.42
C GLY A 370 -6.48 -4.16 -11.30
N CYS A 371 -5.50 -3.27 -11.18
CA CYS A 371 -4.25 -3.35 -11.95
C CYS A 371 -3.01 -3.61 -11.07
N ARG A 372 -3.16 -3.69 -9.74
CA ARG A 372 -2.02 -3.79 -8.81
C ARG A 372 -1.63 -5.24 -8.50
N TRP A 373 -0.33 -5.52 -8.51
CA TRP A 373 0.21 -6.80 -8.04
C TRP A 373 -0.02 -7.00 -6.53
N ASP A 374 0.11 -5.94 -5.73
CA ASP A 374 0.04 -5.98 -4.27
C ASP A 374 -1.41 -5.98 -3.72
N ASN A 375 -2.41 -6.15 -4.59
CA ASN A 375 -3.80 -6.34 -4.20
C ASN A 375 -4.13 -7.86 -4.20
N PRO A 376 -4.26 -8.52 -3.04
CA PRO A 376 -4.55 -9.94 -2.95
C PRO A 376 -5.87 -10.36 -3.61
N ASP A 377 -6.85 -9.44 -3.72
CA ASP A 377 -8.13 -9.74 -4.39
C ASP A 377 -7.95 -9.98 -5.89
N ASN A 378 -6.86 -9.48 -6.50
CA ASN A 378 -6.54 -9.77 -7.89
C ASN A 378 -6.04 -11.21 -8.12
N TRP A 379 -5.77 -11.98 -7.05
CA TRP A 379 -5.07 -13.27 -7.10
C TRP A 379 -5.85 -14.42 -6.48
N GLY A 380 -7.15 -14.26 -6.27
CA GLY A 380 -7.97 -15.28 -5.62
C GLY A 380 -7.93 -15.24 -4.08
N ARG A 381 -7.50 -14.10 -3.51
CA ARG A 381 -7.54 -13.70 -2.08
C ARG A 381 -6.29 -14.05 -1.25
N ASP A 382 -6.21 -13.41 -0.09
CA ASP A 382 -5.35 -13.64 1.09
C ASP A 382 -3.84 -13.46 0.90
N LEU A 383 -3.24 -13.95 -0.17
CA LEU A 383 -1.82 -13.81 -0.47
C LEU A 383 -1.59 -13.36 -1.91
N ILE A 384 -0.49 -12.63 -2.11
CA ILE A 384 -0.02 -12.24 -3.43
C ILE A 384 0.96 -13.28 -3.97
N PRO A 385 1.14 -13.39 -5.30
CA PRO A 385 2.17 -14.24 -5.87
C PRO A 385 3.56 -13.75 -5.47
N GLY A 386 4.43 -14.71 -5.16
CA GLY A 386 5.75 -14.45 -4.60
C GLY A 386 5.79 -14.48 -3.06
N SER A 387 4.64 -14.69 -2.40
CA SER A 387 4.63 -15.09 -0.98
C SER A 387 5.35 -16.43 -0.78
N PHE A 388 5.42 -17.25 -1.83
CA PHE A 388 6.27 -18.43 -1.91
C PHE A 388 7.08 -18.36 -3.20
N ALA A 389 8.39 -18.53 -3.13
CA ALA A 389 9.26 -18.45 -4.32
C ALA A 389 8.88 -19.44 -5.44
N GLY A 390 8.18 -20.53 -5.08
CA GLY A 390 7.67 -21.53 -6.02
C GLY A 390 6.40 -21.12 -6.79
N ASP A 391 5.85 -19.93 -6.56
CA ASP A 391 4.61 -19.50 -7.23
C ASP A 391 4.81 -19.32 -8.73
N THR A 392 3.86 -19.80 -9.53
CA THR A 392 3.80 -19.49 -10.97
C THR A 392 2.69 -18.49 -11.22
N VAL A 393 2.96 -17.44 -11.98
CA VAL A 393 2.03 -16.32 -12.18
C VAL A 393 1.53 -16.32 -13.61
N ALA A 394 0.22 -16.15 -13.81
CA ALA A 394 -0.37 -15.78 -15.09
C ALA A 394 -1.08 -14.43 -14.95
N ILE A 395 -0.62 -13.41 -15.68
CA ILE A 395 -1.30 -12.09 -15.72
C ILE A 395 -2.37 -12.00 -16.80
N ASN A 396 -2.60 -13.08 -17.57
CA ASN A 396 -3.72 -13.26 -18.49
C ASN A 396 -3.92 -12.13 -19.52
N GLY A 397 -2.85 -11.49 -19.99
CA GLY A 397 -2.94 -10.39 -20.95
C GLY A 397 -3.25 -9.03 -20.34
N HIS A 398 -3.30 -8.90 -19.01
CA HIS A 398 -3.54 -7.63 -18.34
C HIS A 398 -2.26 -6.79 -18.19
N GLU A 399 -2.43 -5.48 -18.02
CA GLU A 399 -1.39 -4.60 -17.49
C GLU A 399 -1.41 -4.66 -15.97
N VAL A 400 -0.29 -5.06 -15.37
CA VAL A 400 -0.15 -5.26 -13.93
C VAL A 400 1.03 -4.45 -13.39
N PHE A 401 0.75 -3.61 -12.40
CA PHE A 401 1.73 -2.76 -11.73
C PHE A 401 2.35 -3.48 -10.54
N PHE A 402 3.67 -3.68 -10.59
CA PHE A 402 4.45 -4.23 -9.49
C PHE A 402 5.11 -3.09 -8.69
N GLN A 403 4.93 -3.14 -7.37
CA GLN A 403 5.40 -2.11 -6.45
C GLN A 403 5.54 -2.63 -5.00
N ASP A 404 6.32 -1.91 -4.20
CA ASP A 404 6.48 -1.97 -2.74
C ASP A 404 6.95 -3.33 -2.17
N HIS A 405 7.44 -4.25 -3.00
CA HIS A 405 7.91 -5.57 -2.56
C HIS A 405 9.23 -6.01 -3.20
N THR A 406 9.95 -6.90 -2.51
CA THR A 406 11.01 -7.73 -3.09
C THR A 406 10.55 -9.17 -3.06
N LEU A 407 10.17 -9.73 -4.21
CA LEU A 407 9.56 -11.07 -4.33
C LEU A 407 10.27 -11.92 -5.37
N THR A 408 10.17 -13.23 -5.20
CA THR A 408 10.59 -14.21 -6.21
C THR A 408 9.40 -15.04 -6.64
N VAL A 409 9.29 -15.33 -7.93
CA VAL A 409 8.31 -16.27 -8.50
C VAL A 409 9.02 -17.29 -9.38
N ALA A 410 8.50 -18.51 -9.43
CA ALA A 410 9.06 -19.60 -10.21
C ALA A 410 8.83 -19.40 -11.72
N GLY A 411 7.79 -18.67 -12.11
CA GLY A 411 7.51 -18.37 -13.50
C GLY A 411 6.49 -17.25 -13.67
N LEU A 412 6.53 -16.60 -14.83
CA LEU A 412 5.64 -15.50 -15.22
C LEU A 412 5.12 -15.75 -16.64
N ASP A 413 3.80 -15.89 -16.76
CA ASP A 413 3.07 -15.92 -18.02
C ASP A 413 2.37 -14.59 -18.23
N LEU A 414 2.83 -13.84 -19.23
CA LEU A 414 2.24 -12.58 -19.64
C LEU A 414 0.87 -12.78 -20.32
N GLY A 415 0.59 -13.97 -20.87
CA GLY A 415 -0.59 -14.17 -21.70
C GLY A 415 -0.53 -13.36 -22.99
N ALA A 416 -1.69 -13.06 -23.58
CA ALA A 416 -1.78 -12.33 -24.84
C ALA A 416 -1.75 -10.82 -24.65
N GLY A 417 -0.65 -10.17 -25.05
CA GLY A 417 -0.48 -8.72 -24.94
C GLY A 417 -0.30 -8.21 -23.51
N GLY A 418 -0.02 -9.10 -22.55
CA GLY A 418 0.11 -8.72 -21.15
C GLY A 418 1.36 -7.90 -20.87
N HIS A 419 1.28 -7.09 -19.83
CA HIS A 419 2.28 -6.09 -19.52
C HIS A 419 2.57 -6.07 -18.03
N LEU A 420 3.80 -6.41 -17.66
CA LEU A 420 4.31 -6.16 -16.31
C LEU A 420 4.96 -4.78 -16.24
N HIS A 421 4.48 -3.91 -15.35
CA HIS A 421 5.04 -2.58 -15.14
C HIS A 421 5.60 -2.47 -13.71
N ALA A 422 6.92 -2.61 -13.55
CA ALA A 422 7.60 -2.49 -12.26
C ALA A 422 7.99 -1.02 -11.99
N VAL A 423 7.40 -0.42 -10.95
CA VAL A 423 7.60 1.01 -10.62
C VAL A 423 8.56 1.18 -9.43
N ASN A 424 8.47 0.32 -8.42
CA ASN A 424 9.45 0.26 -7.33
C ASN A 424 9.51 -1.18 -6.77
N GLY A 425 10.48 -1.47 -5.91
CA GLY A 425 10.72 -2.84 -5.45
C GLY A 425 11.46 -3.70 -6.48
N ARG A 426 11.54 -5.01 -6.23
CA ARG A 426 12.26 -5.99 -7.06
C ARG A 426 11.43 -7.26 -7.27
N LEU A 427 11.25 -7.68 -8.51
CA LEU A 427 10.68 -8.98 -8.85
C LEU A 427 11.75 -9.86 -9.50
N ASP A 428 12.04 -11.00 -8.88
CA ASP A 428 12.86 -12.06 -9.45
C ASP A 428 11.97 -13.14 -10.09
N VAL A 429 12.16 -13.42 -11.38
CA VAL A 429 11.46 -14.47 -12.12
C VAL A 429 12.47 -15.58 -12.42
N ALA A 430 12.34 -16.70 -11.70
CA ALA A 430 13.33 -17.78 -11.70
C ALA A 430 13.34 -18.64 -12.98
N ALA A 431 12.35 -18.47 -13.86
CA ALA A 431 12.30 -19.09 -15.17
C ALA A 431 12.02 -18.04 -16.26
N ALA A 432 12.43 -18.34 -17.49
CA ALA A 432 12.09 -17.52 -18.64
C ALA A 432 10.57 -17.30 -18.74
N PRO A 433 10.10 -16.06 -18.93
CA PRO A 433 8.68 -15.78 -18.98
C PRO A 433 8.06 -16.32 -20.27
N THR A 434 6.77 -16.61 -20.23
CA THR A 434 5.98 -16.97 -21.42
C THR A 434 5.10 -15.80 -21.85
N CYS A 435 4.84 -15.68 -23.15
CA CYS A 435 3.86 -14.74 -23.69
C CYS A 435 3.21 -15.34 -24.93
N THR A 436 1.93 -15.04 -25.13
CA THR A 436 1.17 -15.51 -26.30
C THR A 436 1.04 -14.37 -27.31
N GLY A 437 1.67 -14.47 -28.47
CA GLY A 437 1.64 -13.40 -29.49
C GLY A 437 2.64 -12.27 -29.21
N SER A 438 2.44 -11.51 -28.14
CA SER A 438 3.39 -10.51 -27.64
C SER A 438 3.24 -10.30 -26.13
N GLY A 439 4.27 -9.73 -25.50
CA GLY A 439 4.24 -9.31 -24.10
C GLY A 439 5.13 -8.09 -23.87
N ALA A 440 4.95 -7.43 -22.74
CA ALA A 440 5.74 -6.26 -22.36
C ALA A 440 6.23 -6.31 -20.92
N ILE A 441 7.43 -5.80 -20.69
CA ILE A 441 7.99 -5.49 -19.37
C ILE A 441 8.46 -4.04 -19.40
N THR A 442 7.91 -3.20 -18.53
CA THR A 442 8.41 -1.85 -18.28
C THR A 442 9.00 -1.77 -16.89
N VAL A 443 10.21 -1.24 -16.79
CA VAL A 443 10.85 -0.86 -15.54
C VAL A 443 10.92 0.67 -15.49
N ASP A 444 10.35 1.24 -14.44
CA ASP A 444 10.29 2.69 -14.21
C ASP A 444 10.73 3.04 -12.78
N GLU A 445 11.00 4.31 -12.54
CA GLU A 445 11.44 4.90 -11.26
C GLU A 445 12.56 4.12 -10.57
N THR A 446 12.24 3.31 -9.56
CA THR A 446 13.20 2.52 -8.77
C THR A 446 12.87 1.02 -8.82
N GLY A 447 11.98 0.62 -9.74
CA GLY A 447 11.57 -0.76 -9.94
C GLY A 447 12.71 -1.63 -10.44
N GLN A 448 12.63 -2.92 -10.17
CA GLN A 448 13.58 -3.89 -10.69
C GLN A 448 12.86 -5.14 -11.17
N VAL A 449 13.29 -5.64 -12.32
CA VAL A 449 12.91 -6.97 -12.83
C VAL A 449 14.18 -7.75 -13.13
N TRP A 450 14.28 -8.92 -12.52
CA TRP A 450 15.36 -9.88 -12.71
C TRP A 450 14.78 -11.11 -13.37
N LEU A 451 15.29 -11.44 -14.55
CA LEU A 451 14.70 -12.43 -15.44
C LEU A 451 15.71 -13.52 -15.75
N ALA A 452 15.34 -14.78 -15.51
CA ALA A 452 16.10 -15.94 -15.95
C ALA A 452 15.97 -16.16 -17.46
N GLY A 453 16.44 -15.18 -18.24
CA GLY A 453 16.43 -15.23 -19.69
C GLY A 453 15.04 -15.09 -20.32
N TYR A 454 15.00 -15.24 -21.64
CA TYR A 454 13.78 -15.29 -22.43
C TYR A 454 14.01 -16.19 -23.63
N ASN A 455 13.19 -17.23 -23.79
CA ASN A 455 13.34 -18.23 -24.86
C ASN A 455 12.02 -18.49 -25.61
N GLY A 456 11.03 -17.62 -25.43
CA GLY A 456 9.76 -17.69 -26.13
C GLY A 456 9.89 -17.35 -27.62
N SER A 457 8.89 -17.72 -28.41
CA SER A 457 8.84 -17.41 -29.85
C SER A 457 8.14 -16.10 -30.17
N ALA A 458 7.38 -15.55 -29.23
CA ALA A 458 6.66 -14.29 -29.36
C ALA A 458 7.58 -13.09 -29.07
N THR A 459 7.27 -11.90 -29.58
CA THR A 459 8.10 -10.73 -29.31
C THR A 459 7.86 -10.24 -27.88
N LEU A 460 8.94 -10.06 -27.11
CA LEU A 460 8.93 -9.40 -25.81
C LEU A 460 9.41 -7.95 -25.95
N SER A 461 8.56 -6.98 -25.61
CA SER A 461 8.99 -5.58 -25.51
C SER A 461 9.55 -5.31 -24.12
N VAL A 462 10.78 -4.82 -24.02
CA VAL A 462 11.39 -4.41 -22.76
C VAL A 462 11.69 -2.91 -22.79
N ARG A 463 11.13 -2.16 -21.85
CA ARG A 463 11.36 -0.72 -21.70
C ARG A 463 11.94 -0.44 -20.33
N VAL A 464 13.11 0.19 -20.28
CA VAL A 464 13.74 0.62 -19.02
C VAL A 464 13.85 2.13 -19.02
N LEU A 465 12.93 2.76 -18.28
CA LEU A 465 12.80 4.20 -18.11
C LEU A 465 13.48 4.68 -16.81
N GLY A 466 13.58 3.79 -15.83
CA GLY A 466 14.27 3.97 -14.56
C GLY A 466 14.61 2.61 -13.96
N GLY A 467 15.20 2.60 -12.77
CA GLY A 467 15.47 1.36 -12.03
C GLY A 467 16.39 0.40 -12.77
N ARG A 468 16.11 -0.92 -12.69
CA ARG A 468 16.95 -1.98 -13.26
C ARG A 468 16.18 -3.08 -13.96
N PHE A 469 16.60 -3.42 -15.17
CA PHE A 469 16.35 -4.73 -15.75
C PHE A 469 17.63 -5.58 -15.70
N ALA A 470 17.52 -6.84 -15.30
CA ALA A 470 18.67 -7.75 -15.24
C ALA A 470 18.35 -9.10 -15.88
N ASN A 471 19.12 -9.46 -16.90
CA ASN A 471 19.12 -10.80 -17.46
C ASN A 471 20.09 -11.70 -16.69
N THR A 472 19.61 -12.82 -16.13
CA THR A 472 20.40 -13.75 -15.31
C THR A 472 20.61 -15.11 -15.96
N ASP A 473 20.11 -15.33 -17.19
CA ASP A 473 20.29 -16.59 -17.93
C ASP A 473 20.28 -16.33 -19.46
N ALA A 474 20.12 -17.38 -20.28
CA ALA A 474 20.04 -17.29 -21.73
C ALA A 474 18.78 -16.52 -22.20
N PHE A 475 19.01 -15.37 -22.81
CA PHE A 475 17.98 -14.55 -23.45
C PHE A 475 18.14 -14.67 -24.97
N ALA A 476 17.40 -15.59 -25.58
CA ALA A 476 17.49 -15.93 -27.01
C ALA A 476 16.16 -15.80 -27.78
N GLY A 477 15.06 -15.40 -27.14
CA GLY A 477 13.80 -15.09 -27.81
C GLY A 477 13.83 -13.72 -28.51
N PRO A 478 12.89 -13.46 -29.44
CA PRO A 478 12.80 -12.17 -30.11
C PRO A 478 12.36 -11.08 -29.14
N ALA A 479 13.09 -9.96 -29.07
CA ALA A 479 12.76 -8.86 -28.16
C ALA A 479 13.16 -7.49 -28.72
N ASP A 480 12.27 -6.53 -28.53
CA ASP A 480 12.53 -5.12 -28.81
C ASP A 480 12.78 -4.40 -27.49
N ILE A 481 14.01 -3.91 -27.32
CA ILE A 481 14.52 -3.39 -26.05
C ILE A 481 14.83 -1.90 -26.21
N VAL A 482 14.30 -1.07 -25.31
CA VAL A 482 14.60 0.36 -25.24
C VAL A 482 15.02 0.72 -23.83
N VAL A 483 16.23 1.26 -23.69
CA VAL A 483 16.76 1.80 -22.43
C VAL A 483 16.86 3.31 -22.57
N ASN A 484 15.97 4.05 -21.92
CA ASN A 484 15.82 5.49 -22.12
C ASN A 484 15.56 6.22 -20.80
N SER A 485 16.55 6.97 -20.32
CA SER A 485 16.41 7.81 -19.12
C SER A 485 15.84 9.22 -19.40
N ALA A 486 15.52 9.55 -20.66
CA ALA A 486 15.14 10.91 -21.07
C ALA A 486 13.63 11.20 -20.96
N ASP A 487 12.77 10.17 -20.84
CA ASP A 487 11.31 10.34 -20.74
C ASP A 487 10.82 10.33 -19.27
N ASP A 488 10.52 11.51 -18.70
CA ASP A 488 9.65 11.66 -17.50
C ASP A 488 8.20 11.91 -17.95
N ARG A 489 7.28 11.09 -17.40
CA ARG A 489 5.81 11.15 -17.42
C ARG A 489 5.18 12.51 -17.06
N LYS A 490 5.94 13.55 -16.75
CA LYS A 490 5.45 14.87 -16.32
C LYS A 490 6.02 16.08 -17.06
N GLY A 491 6.75 15.89 -18.17
CA GLY A 491 7.25 17.01 -18.98
C GLY A 491 8.17 17.96 -18.20
N ARG A 492 8.83 17.45 -17.14
CA ARG A 492 9.72 18.23 -16.28
C ARG A 492 11.17 18.20 -16.72
N ASN A 493 11.52 17.42 -17.75
CA ASN A 493 12.88 17.30 -18.29
C ASN A 493 13.94 17.13 -17.19
N GLU A 494 13.61 16.47 -16.07
CA GLU A 494 14.58 16.09 -15.07
C GLU A 494 15.16 14.74 -15.53
N PRO A 495 16.44 14.67 -15.94
CA PRO A 495 17.04 13.40 -16.36
C PRO A 495 16.97 12.41 -15.19
N LYS A 496 16.37 11.24 -15.40
CA LYS A 496 16.44 10.14 -14.42
C LYS A 496 17.89 9.62 -14.48
N GLU A 497 18.72 9.96 -13.50
CA GLU A 497 20.16 9.64 -13.52
C GLU A 497 20.48 8.12 -13.51
N THR A 498 19.49 7.23 -13.36
CA THR A 498 19.73 5.81 -13.10
C THR A 498 18.71 4.87 -13.75
N CYS A 499 18.74 4.72 -15.08
CA CYS A 499 18.26 3.48 -15.69
C CYS A 499 19.44 2.52 -15.90
N GLU A 500 19.26 1.27 -15.48
CA GLU A 500 20.27 0.23 -15.57
C GLU A 500 19.73 -0.97 -16.35
N PHE A 501 20.54 -1.48 -17.26
CA PHE A 501 20.23 -2.68 -18.02
C PHE A 501 21.42 -3.64 -18.01
N LEU A 502 21.27 -4.78 -17.33
CA LEU A 502 22.27 -5.85 -17.36
C LEU A 502 21.93 -6.81 -18.50
N CYS A 503 22.69 -6.72 -19.60
CA CYS A 503 22.66 -7.69 -20.70
C CYS A 503 22.98 -9.10 -20.19
N GLY A 504 23.88 -9.18 -19.22
CA GLY A 504 24.15 -10.39 -18.47
C GLY A 504 24.59 -10.10 -17.04
N HIS A 505 23.98 -10.80 -16.09
CA HIS A 505 24.44 -10.93 -14.72
C HIS A 505 25.00 -12.34 -14.48
N GLY A 506 26.26 -12.45 -14.08
CA GLY A 506 26.94 -13.75 -13.99
C GLY A 506 27.21 -14.35 -15.37
N ALA A 507 26.91 -15.64 -15.59
CA ALA A 507 27.18 -16.35 -16.85
C ALA A 507 26.11 -16.14 -17.95
N ALA A 508 25.30 -15.09 -17.84
CA ALA A 508 24.15 -14.85 -18.70
C ALA A 508 24.56 -14.28 -20.06
N VAL A 509 23.83 -14.69 -21.11
CA VAL A 509 24.04 -14.23 -22.49
C VAL A 509 22.72 -13.74 -23.06
N MET A 510 22.75 -12.56 -23.67
CA MET A 510 21.64 -11.97 -24.40
C MET A 510 21.89 -11.95 -25.90
N THR A 511 20.87 -12.31 -26.66
CA THR A 511 20.90 -12.35 -28.12
C THR A 511 19.80 -11.49 -28.71
N ILE A 512 20.18 -10.53 -29.56
CA ILE A 512 19.25 -9.72 -30.35
C ILE A 512 19.05 -10.41 -31.71
N LYS A 513 17.81 -10.85 -31.94
CA LYS A 513 17.41 -11.62 -33.12
C LYS A 513 17.22 -10.74 -34.35
N ALA A 514 17.22 -11.39 -35.51
CA ALA A 514 16.91 -10.78 -36.80
C ALA A 514 15.59 -9.99 -36.75
N GLY A 515 15.59 -8.76 -37.25
CA GLY A 515 14.41 -7.89 -37.30
C GLY A 515 14.07 -7.17 -35.99
N HIS A 516 14.85 -7.38 -34.93
CA HIS A 516 14.64 -6.76 -33.62
C HIS A 516 15.75 -5.78 -33.26
N VAL A 517 15.42 -4.84 -32.36
CA VAL A 517 16.29 -3.73 -31.99
C VAL A 517 16.54 -3.70 -30.48
N PHE A 518 17.80 -3.51 -30.11
CA PHE A 518 18.19 -3.04 -28.79
C PHE A 518 18.68 -1.59 -28.90
N GLU A 519 17.88 -0.65 -28.41
CA GLU A 519 18.16 0.79 -28.44
C GLU A 519 18.55 1.33 -27.06
N ILE A 520 19.64 2.09 -27.01
CA ILE A 520 20.13 2.81 -25.83
C ILE A 520 20.08 4.31 -26.13
N VAL A 521 19.31 5.06 -25.34
CA VAL A 521 19.02 6.47 -25.59
C VAL A 521 19.68 7.38 -24.54
N GLY A 522 20.49 8.33 -25.00
CA GLY A 522 21.20 9.29 -24.15
C GLY A 522 22.48 8.76 -23.53
N GLY A 523 23.18 9.63 -22.79
CA GLY A 523 24.40 9.29 -22.04
C GLY A 523 24.19 8.91 -20.58
N GLY A 524 22.94 8.95 -20.09
CA GLY A 524 22.58 8.59 -18.72
C GLY A 524 22.49 7.09 -18.44
N PRO A 525 21.99 6.24 -19.36
CA PRO A 525 21.86 4.80 -19.11
C PRO A 525 23.16 4.10 -18.73
N ARG A 526 23.08 3.16 -17.79
CA ARG A 526 24.15 2.20 -17.50
C ARG A 526 23.78 0.84 -18.07
N VAL A 527 24.45 0.44 -19.14
CA VAL A 527 24.14 -0.78 -19.89
C VAL A 527 25.38 -1.67 -19.97
N GLY A 528 25.20 -2.97 -19.78
CA GLY A 528 26.26 -3.96 -19.97
C GLY A 528 26.23 -5.10 -18.95
N PHE A 529 27.32 -5.30 -18.19
CA PHE A 529 27.55 -6.55 -17.46
C PHE A 529 27.95 -6.32 -16.00
N ASP A 530 27.56 -7.26 -15.14
CA ASP A 530 27.98 -7.35 -13.74
C ASP A 530 27.96 -8.83 -13.29
N GLY A 531 28.65 -9.17 -12.22
CA GLY A 531 28.75 -10.55 -11.75
C GLY A 531 30.00 -10.75 -10.90
N LEU A 532 30.22 -11.99 -10.50
CA LEU A 532 31.35 -12.42 -9.69
C LEU A 532 31.98 -13.67 -10.28
N GLY A 533 33.27 -13.88 -9.99
CA GLY A 533 33.96 -15.13 -10.24
C GLY A 533 34.45 -15.32 -11.68
N GLY A 534 34.61 -14.23 -12.45
CA GLY A 534 35.09 -14.28 -13.83
C GLY A 534 34.16 -15.04 -14.77
N ALA A 535 32.85 -15.04 -14.50
CA ALA A 535 31.87 -15.71 -15.34
C ALA A 535 31.79 -15.06 -16.73
N ALA A 536 31.63 -15.85 -17.79
CA ALA A 536 31.50 -15.33 -19.15
C ALA A 536 30.10 -14.74 -19.37
N ALA A 537 30.02 -13.43 -19.56
CA ALA A 537 28.78 -12.71 -19.85
C ALA A 537 28.82 -12.16 -21.29
N GLY A 538 27.68 -12.16 -22.00
CA GLY A 538 27.70 -11.85 -23.43
C GLY A 538 26.48 -11.11 -23.96
N LEU A 539 26.72 -10.24 -24.94
CA LEU A 539 25.71 -9.72 -25.86
C LEU A 539 26.04 -10.17 -27.28
N VAL A 540 25.10 -10.80 -27.96
CA VAL A 540 25.20 -11.20 -29.36
C VAL A 540 24.13 -10.47 -30.16
N VAL A 541 24.53 -9.82 -31.26
CA VAL A 541 23.60 -9.28 -32.25
C VAL A 541 23.71 -10.18 -33.48
N GLU A 542 22.65 -10.94 -33.76
CA GLU A 542 22.63 -11.87 -34.89
C GLU A 542 22.48 -11.14 -36.23
N ASP A 543 22.66 -11.89 -37.32
CA ASP A 543 22.37 -11.41 -38.68
C ASP A 543 20.96 -10.80 -38.76
N GLY A 544 20.85 -9.59 -39.32
CA GLY A 544 19.62 -8.81 -39.38
C GLY A 544 19.13 -8.21 -38.05
N GLY A 545 19.83 -8.43 -36.93
CA GLY A 545 19.59 -7.76 -35.65
C GLY A 545 20.25 -6.38 -35.59
N THR A 546 19.73 -5.48 -34.74
CA THR A 546 20.26 -4.11 -34.61
C THR A 546 20.57 -3.74 -33.15
N LEU A 547 21.79 -3.27 -32.91
CA LEU A 547 22.16 -2.51 -31.70
C LEU A 547 22.21 -1.02 -32.07
N ARG A 548 21.33 -0.23 -31.46
CA ARG A 548 21.19 1.21 -31.73
C ARG A 548 21.61 2.04 -30.53
N PHE A 549 22.42 3.05 -30.80
CA PHE A 549 22.70 4.14 -29.86
C PHE A 549 22.03 5.41 -30.38
N THR A 550 21.19 6.03 -29.57
CA THR A 550 20.52 7.29 -29.92
C THR A 550 21.04 8.39 -29.01
N ALA A 551 21.60 9.44 -29.59
CA ALA A 551 22.08 10.59 -28.81
C ALA A 551 20.92 11.25 -28.05
N GLY A 552 21.12 11.50 -26.75
CA GLY A 552 20.14 12.19 -25.91
C GLY A 552 20.08 13.68 -26.24
N GLY A 553 19.09 14.40 -25.69
CA GLY A 553 18.93 15.84 -25.96
C GLY A 553 20.13 16.72 -25.60
N ASP A 554 21.08 16.21 -24.81
CA ASP A 554 22.36 16.83 -24.46
C ASP A 554 23.53 16.42 -25.38
N GLY A 555 23.25 15.67 -26.45
CA GLY A 555 24.23 15.15 -27.40
C GLY A 555 25.11 14.02 -26.87
N ARG A 556 24.85 13.49 -25.67
CA ARG A 556 25.62 12.38 -25.12
C ARG A 556 25.04 11.04 -25.57
N VAL A 557 25.94 10.06 -25.67
CA VAL A 557 25.65 8.65 -25.98
C VAL A 557 26.24 7.80 -24.85
N ALA A 558 25.52 6.76 -24.43
CA ALA A 558 25.98 5.84 -23.39
C ALA A 558 27.04 4.87 -23.92
N THR A 559 27.78 4.26 -23.00
CA THR A 559 28.74 3.19 -23.29
C THR A 559 28.22 1.87 -22.73
N LEU A 560 28.22 0.83 -23.56
CA LEU A 560 27.99 -0.55 -23.15
C LEU A 560 29.28 -1.12 -22.55
N ARG A 561 29.25 -1.46 -21.26
CA ARG A 561 30.46 -1.85 -20.51
C ARG A 561 30.17 -2.65 -19.25
N GLU A 562 31.23 -3.15 -18.62
CA GLU A 562 31.13 -3.61 -17.24
C GLU A 562 30.89 -2.45 -16.27
N PHE A 563 29.98 -2.65 -15.31
CA PHE A 563 29.75 -1.69 -14.26
C PHE A 563 29.25 -2.35 -12.98
N ARG A 564 29.59 -1.75 -11.83
CA ARG A 564 29.03 -2.15 -10.55
C ARG A 564 27.55 -1.76 -10.50
N SER A 565 26.66 -2.73 -10.60
CA SER A 565 25.22 -2.52 -10.37
C SER A 565 24.93 -2.41 -8.87
N GLY A 566 25.80 -2.93 -8.00
CA GLY A 566 25.55 -3.01 -6.56
C GLY A 566 24.74 -4.22 -6.14
N ALA A 567 24.35 -5.09 -7.08
CA ALA A 567 23.81 -6.42 -6.76
C ALA A 567 24.80 -7.27 -5.93
N ASN A 568 26.09 -7.10 -6.20
CA ASN A 568 27.20 -7.78 -5.52
C ASN A 568 27.75 -6.97 -4.33
N GLY A 569 26.92 -6.12 -3.72
CA GLY A 569 27.33 -5.25 -2.62
C GLY A 569 28.37 -4.21 -3.07
N THR A 570 29.52 -4.15 -2.37
CA THR A 570 30.61 -3.20 -2.68
C THR A 570 31.65 -3.74 -3.65
N ALA A 571 31.55 -5.01 -4.06
CA ALA A 571 32.45 -5.58 -5.06
C ALA A 571 32.27 -4.88 -6.41
N GLY A 572 33.38 -4.72 -7.14
CA GLY A 572 33.34 -4.36 -8.55
C GLY A 572 32.84 -5.53 -9.40
N PRO A 573 32.49 -5.28 -10.68
CA PRO A 573 32.18 -6.37 -11.60
C PRO A 573 33.41 -7.28 -11.77
N ASP A 574 33.18 -8.59 -11.72
CA ASP A 574 34.17 -9.63 -11.96
C ASP A 574 33.53 -10.68 -12.89
N VAL A 575 33.46 -10.30 -14.17
CA VAL A 575 32.96 -11.11 -15.28
C VAL A 575 33.97 -11.02 -16.43
N VAL A 576 33.85 -11.94 -17.39
CA VAL A 576 34.54 -11.83 -18.68
C VAL A 576 33.51 -11.38 -19.70
N SER A 577 33.44 -10.07 -19.96
CA SER A 577 32.41 -9.48 -20.81
C SER A 577 32.71 -9.62 -22.31
N SER A 578 31.67 -9.89 -23.10
CA SER A 578 31.81 -9.99 -24.55
C SER A 578 30.66 -9.37 -25.32
N VAL A 579 31.00 -8.75 -26.46
CA VAL A 579 30.03 -8.30 -27.46
C VAL A 579 30.39 -8.89 -28.81
N THR A 580 29.42 -9.56 -29.44
CA THR A 580 29.55 -10.10 -30.80
C THR A 580 28.53 -9.45 -31.71
N LEU A 581 28.99 -8.66 -32.66
CA LEU A 581 28.20 -8.19 -33.81
C LEU A 581 28.44 -9.17 -34.95
N ALA A 582 27.50 -10.08 -35.18
CA ALA A 582 27.63 -11.12 -36.19
C ALA A 582 27.70 -10.53 -37.61
N PRO A 583 28.27 -11.25 -38.59
CA PRO A 583 28.16 -10.88 -40.00
C PRO A 583 26.70 -10.63 -40.40
N GLY A 584 26.41 -9.48 -41.03
CA GLY A 584 25.06 -9.08 -41.42
C GLY A 584 24.23 -8.38 -40.32
N SER A 585 24.73 -8.30 -39.09
CA SER A 585 24.14 -7.45 -38.05
C SER A 585 24.41 -5.96 -38.30
N THR A 586 23.67 -5.09 -37.63
CA THR A 586 23.84 -3.63 -37.69
C THR A 586 24.13 -3.04 -36.31
N LEU A 587 25.15 -2.20 -36.23
CA LEU A 587 25.29 -1.19 -35.18
C LEU A 587 25.02 0.19 -35.80
N GLU A 588 24.02 0.88 -35.26
CA GLU A 588 23.58 2.19 -35.75
C GLU A 588 23.71 3.25 -34.65
N VAL A 589 24.22 4.42 -35.00
CA VAL A 589 24.24 5.58 -34.11
C VAL A 589 23.37 6.69 -34.69
N ASP A 590 22.29 7.07 -34.00
CA ASP A 590 21.51 8.27 -34.32
C ASP A 590 22.15 9.50 -33.68
N CYS A 591 22.80 10.30 -34.53
CA CYS A 591 23.59 11.48 -34.15
C CYS A 591 22.77 12.77 -34.08
N ARG A 592 21.43 12.74 -34.23
CA ARG A 592 20.57 13.93 -34.37
C ARG A 592 20.81 15.02 -33.31
N SER A 593 21.16 14.62 -32.09
CA SER A 593 21.37 15.54 -30.96
C SER A 593 22.84 15.86 -30.67
N ILE A 594 23.78 15.30 -31.43
CA ILE A 594 25.21 15.62 -31.31
C ILE A 594 25.48 16.94 -32.03
N MET A 595 26.15 17.88 -31.37
CA MET A 595 26.37 19.24 -31.89
C MET A 595 27.84 19.54 -32.22
N ALA A 596 28.78 18.66 -31.86
CA ALA A 596 30.20 18.89 -32.04
C ALA A 596 30.95 17.61 -32.44
N ALA A 597 32.03 17.81 -33.19
CA ALA A 597 33.05 16.79 -33.43
C ALA A 597 33.60 16.23 -32.11
N GLY A 598 33.96 14.95 -32.10
CA GLY A 598 34.40 14.28 -30.89
C GLY A 598 34.57 12.78 -31.06
N ILE A 599 35.05 12.13 -30.00
CA ILE A 599 35.20 10.69 -29.90
C ILE A 599 34.18 10.17 -28.90
N TYR A 600 33.39 9.19 -29.32
CA TYR A 600 32.32 8.59 -28.53
C TYR A 600 32.60 7.11 -28.36
N THR A 601 32.86 6.67 -27.12
CA THR A 601 33.04 5.26 -26.78
C THR A 601 31.69 4.58 -26.66
N LEU A 602 31.40 3.65 -27.57
CA LEU A 602 30.10 2.97 -27.65
C LEU A 602 30.13 1.63 -26.89
N ILE A 603 31.23 0.89 -26.99
CA ILE A 603 31.44 -0.41 -26.36
C ILE A 603 32.83 -0.42 -25.71
N ASP A 604 32.91 -0.94 -24.48
CA ASP A 604 34.15 -1.15 -23.72
C ASP A 604 34.00 -2.44 -22.89
N VAL A 605 34.52 -3.54 -23.42
CA VAL A 605 34.35 -4.92 -22.90
C VAL A 605 35.65 -5.72 -23.07
N ASP A 606 35.76 -6.91 -22.47
CA ASP A 606 36.99 -7.71 -22.60
C ASP A 606 37.19 -8.31 -24.00
N SER A 607 36.09 -8.65 -24.69
CA SER A 607 36.14 -9.24 -26.03
C SER A 607 35.07 -8.67 -26.96
N LEU A 608 35.51 -8.11 -28.09
CA LEU A 608 34.65 -7.54 -29.11
C LEU A 608 34.89 -8.18 -30.49
N ALA A 609 33.84 -8.65 -31.14
CA ALA A 609 33.86 -9.14 -32.53
C ALA A 609 32.92 -8.31 -33.41
N THR A 610 33.44 -7.77 -34.52
CA THR A 610 32.69 -6.88 -35.44
C THR A 610 32.80 -7.27 -36.92
N THR A 611 33.52 -8.36 -37.23
CA THR A 611 33.81 -8.73 -38.62
C THR A 611 32.53 -9.03 -39.41
N GLY A 612 32.28 -8.26 -40.47
CA GLY A 612 31.11 -8.42 -41.33
C GLY A 612 29.83 -7.75 -40.82
N ALA A 613 29.86 -7.08 -39.66
CA ALA A 613 28.78 -6.23 -39.20
C ALA A 613 28.80 -4.88 -39.94
N THR A 614 27.61 -4.29 -40.13
CA THR A 614 27.48 -2.91 -40.64
C THR A 614 27.56 -1.93 -39.47
N LEU A 615 28.55 -1.04 -39.49
CA LEU A 615 28.68 0.05 -38.53
C LEU A 615 28.29 1.34 -39.25
N THR A 616 27.24 2.02 -38.78
CA THR A 616 26.71 3.20 -39.46
C THR A 616 26.28 4.29 -38.49
N ALA A 617 26.35 5.54 -38.96
CA ALA A 617 25.80 6.68 -38.27
C ALA A 617 24.73 7.33 -39.15
N ILE A 618 23.60 7.68 -38.55
CA ILE A 618 22.48 8.36 -39.20
C ILE A 618 22.27 9.73 -38.56
N ASN A 619 21.63 10.64 -39.31
CA ASN A 619 21.39 12.02 -38.87
C ASN A 619 22.67 12.71 -38.37
N VAL A 620 23.79 12.44 -39.05
CA VAL A 620 25.07 13.10 -38.77
C VAL A 620 24.93 14.59 -39.06
N PRO A 621 25.38 15.49 -38.16
CA PRO A 621 25.30 16.93 -38.37
C PRO A 621 26.00 17.38 -39.66
N ASP A 622 25.43 18.37 -40.34
CA ASP A 622 25.99 18.93 -41.56
C ASP A 622 27.45 19.35 -41.37
N GLY A 623 28.32 18.88 -42.27
CA GLY A 623 29.75 19.18 -42.24
C GLY A 623 30.60 18.25 -41.38
N LEU A 624 29.99 17.27 -40.68
CA LEU A 624 30.71 16.21 -39.97
C LEU A 624 30.65 14.89 -40.74
N THR A 625 31.67 14.05 -40.53
CA THR A 625 31.69 12.66 -41.01
C THR A 625 31.89 11.71 -39.83
N ALA A 626 31.18 10.59 -39.83
CA ALA A 626 31.36 9.52 -38.85
C ALA A 626 32.30 8.44 -39.35
N THR A 627 33.25 8.03 -38.51
CA THR A 627 34.11 6.85 -38.75
C THR A 627 34.12 5.97 -37.50
N PHE A 628 34.28 4.66 -37.68
CA PHE A 628 34.27 3.70 -36.59
C PHE A 628 35.63 3.00 -36.48
N SER A 629 36.08 2.78 -35.23
CA SER A 629 37.31 2.05 -34.94
C SER A 629 37.05 1.04 -33.82
N ALA A 630 37.44 -0.21 -34.05
CA ALA A 630 37.33 -1.31 -33.10
C ALA A 630 38.71 -1.93 -32.83
N ALA A 631 39.15 -1.95 -31.58
CA ALA A 631 40.40 -2.56 -31.15
C ALA A 631 40.34 -2.92 -29.66
N ASP A 632 40.93 -4.06 -29.29
CA ASP A 632 41.11 -4.49 -27.89
C ASP A 632 39.86 -4.37 -27.02
N GLY A 633 38.70 -4.82 -27.54
CA GLY A 633 37.44 -4.79 -26.80
C GLY A 633 36.69 -3.45 -26.82
N ILE A 634 37.28 -2.42 -27.43
CA ILE A 634 36.73 -1.07 -27.47
C ILE A 634 36.21 -0.75 -28.88
N LEU A 635 34.98 -0.24 -28.96
CA LEU A 635 34.42 0.38 -30.19
C LEU A 635 34.19 1.87 -29.96
N THR A 636 34.78 2.68 -30.82
CA THR A 636 34.58 4.14 -30.84
C THR A 636 33.99 4.62 -32.16
N MET A 637 33.16 5.65 -32.08
CA MET A 637 32.77 6.48 -33.21
C MET A 637 33.52 7.81 -33.11
N VAL A 638 34.17 8.22 -34.19
CA VAL A 638 34.78 9.54 -34.35
C VAL A 638 33.93 10.37 -35.29
N LEU A 639 33.46 11.52 -34.80
CA LEU A 639 32.84 12.57 -35.61
C LEU A 639 33.89 13.66 -35.85
N SER A 640 34.21 13.93 -37.11
CA SER A 640 35.25 14.89 -37.52
C SER A 640 34.79 15.81 -38.65
#